data_AF-A0A946X4U8-F1
#
_entry.id   AF-A0A946X4U8-F1
#
_cell.length_a   1.000
_cell.length_b   1.000
_cell.length_c   1.000
_cell.angle_alpha   90.00
_cell.angle_beta   90.00
_cell.angle_gamma   90.00
#
_symmetry.space_group_name_H-M   'P 1'
#
loop_
_entity.id
_entity.type
_entity.pdbx_description
1 polymer ?
#
loop_
_entity_poly.entity_id
_entity_poly.type
_entity_poly.pdbx_seq_one_letter_code
_entity_poly.pdbx_strand_id
1 'polypeptide(L)'
;MTSRPRAVVLVLLALMSLTAAAARASETRALDTWRYDDAKAAREAWSPSDVSAEAQIAEDGSLLLRADFSAGSERAYWDAAVPWDLTPYGRFSLGACVEGAGAVGHLTIYFRSGGGWYGASFAAHEGSRNVTLRKTDFTVEGSPAGWAKIDGVRLSIWGGAPRTVEASFTDLRAYSDDIVVIRGARTRRANPGNWSSVRRFSSGMTDLLAGTGVDYGAVEDADVEAGALRGAKVAILPYNPDTSATEAAAIERFVDGGGKIVACYALPEGLLPTLGIASLEWRRAANSGELDAIALDTEAAPGMPASMRQGSWNARVPTLAGATALGEWVDADGVRSGLPAVTLNERGAFMGHVLLPADIPAKQQFLLALLARLAPEGRGELASAYLDRAGAIAGLDGPESVVAFIDANASRLPAERRTVALEHVAKARERIAQGRQAAEAGEHDAAFAAAREAIGRLREGLLEGLPSQDDEFRGVWCHSAFGVDGWTWDEALAHLKAQGFTAVVPNMLWSGLAYYPSEYLPVADSVADRGDQIAACLAAAERHGIDVHVWKVNWGLQNAPAAFIEELRAAGRLQRHRDGSELEWLCPSHPANFELEKNSLLEVVRNYAVDGIHFDYIRYPHGSACYDDGCRERFQEATGRKIVTWPDDVIDGEHADAFGDWRREQITRLVRAVSAEARELRPGVEISAAVFRDYPNCRRSVGQDWVDWVAEGYLDFVCPMNYTDDEEQFATWVASQREYVGDRVPLYPGVGASAPGLLPEQTAMQVHRARELGSAGFIVFNYDRTVAEEHLPALRLGATADGGETSGRETPE
;
A
#
# COMPACT_ATOMS: atom_id res chain seq x y z
N MET A 1 53.11 -30.37 44.33
CA MET A 1 53.89 -30.62 43.10
C MET A 1 52.98 -31.33 42.11
N THR A 2 53.23 -31.12 40.81
CA THR A 2 52.72 -31.82 39.59
C THR A 2 51.30 -31.53 39.06
N SER A 3 51.26 -30.63 38.07
CA SER A 3 50.71 -30.72 36.69
C SER A 3 49.30 -31.27 36.36
N ARG A 4 48.50 -30.39 35.70
CA ARG A 4 47.46 -30.51 34.62
C ARG A 4 47.23 -31.89 33.93
N PRO A 5 46.07 -32.16 33.25
CA PRO A 5 45.33 -31.20 32.40
C PRO A 5 43.78 -31.25 32.33
N ARG A 6 43.26 -30.15 31.76
CA ARG A 6 41.94 -29.93 31.15
C ARG A 6 41.75 -30.85 29.92
N ALA A 7 40.65 -31.59 29.83
CA ALA A 7 39.99 -32.02 28.57
C ALA A 7 38.91 -33.09 28.83
N VAL A 8 37.74 -32.77 29.40
CA VAL A 8 36.57 -33.68 29.35
C VAL A 8 35.21 -32.94 29.27
N VAL A 9 35.08 -31.68 29.68
CA VAL A 9 33.73 -31.07 29.85
C VAL A 9 33.19 -30.32 28.62
N LEU A 10 33.97 -30.12 27.55
CA LEU A 10 33.51 -29.37 26.35
C LEU A 10 32.96 -30.21 25.19
N VAL A 11 32.87 -31.54 25.32
CA VAL A 11 32.43 -32.43 24.23
C VAL A 11 30.98 -32.92 24.40
N LEU A 12 30.34 -32.68 25.55
CA LEU A 12 28.97 -33.13 25.84
C LEU A 12 27.88 -32.07 25.58
N LEU A 13 28.24 -30.83 25.25
CA LEU A 13 27.30 -29.76 24.85
C LEU A 13 27.22 -29.52 23.33
N ALA A 14 28.07 -30.20 22.54
CA ALA A 14 28.08 -30.10 21.07
C ALA A 14 27.48 -31.34 20.36
N LEU A 15 26.94 -32.30 21.13
CA LEU A 15 26.43 -33.58 20.62
C LEU A 15 24.95 -33.87 20.99
N MET A 16 24.23 -32.89 21.56
CA MET A 16 22.77 -32.94 21.73
C MET A 16 22.00 -32.04 20.73
N SER A 17 22.67 -31.52 19.70
CA SER A 17 22.06 -30.82 18.55
C SER A 17 21.91 -31.70 17.32
N LEU A 18 22.06 -33.02 17.46
CA LEU A 18 21.96 -34.01 16.39
C LEU A 18 21.04 -35.15 16.83
N THR A 19 19.72 -34.90 16.85
CA THR A 19 18.64 -35.91 16.67
C THR A 19 17.26 -35.26 16.80
N ALA A 20 16.91 -34.46 15.79
CA ALA A 20 15.53 -34.29 15.33
C ALA A 20 15.61 -33.96 13.84
N ALA A 21 15.65 -35.01 13.02
CA ALA A 21 15.39 -34.88 11.60
C ALA A 21 13.89 -34.63 11.43
N ALA A 22 13.47 -33.37 11.54
CA ALA A 22 12.18 -32.89 11.09
C ALA A 22 12.33 -32.35 9.65
N ALA A 23 11.34 -32.64 8.81
CA ALA A 23 11.32 -32.26 7.40
C ALA A 23 11.58 -30.75 7.21
N ARG A 24 12.33 -30.40 6.17
CA ARG A 24 12.94 -29.08 5.98
C ARG A 24 11.93 -27.99 5.61
N ALA A 25 11.87 -26.94 6.43
CA ALA A 25 11.57 -25.57 6.02
C ALA A 25 12.55 -25.11 4.91
N SER A 26 12.10 -24.23 4.01
CA SER A 26 12.81 -23.60 2.86
C SER A 26 14.30 -23.91 2.68
N GLU A 27 14.73 -24.38 1.50
CA GLU A 27 16.18 -24.51 1.23
C GLU A 27 16.80 -23.11 1.21
N THR A 28 17.68 -22.85 2.19
CA THR A 28 18.38 -21.57 2.35
C THR A 28 19.80 -21.68 1.80
N ARG A 29 20.20 -20.72 0.98
CA ARG A 29 21.58 -20.52 0.54
C ARG A 29 22.10 -19.17 1.04
N ALA A 30 23.16 -19.19 1.84
CA ALA A 30 23.94 -17.99 2.08
C ALA A 30 24.65 -17.59 0.78
N LEU A 31 24.33 -16.40 0.25
CA LEU A 31 24.99 -15.86 -0.95
C LEU A 31 26.29 -15.18 -0.55
N ASP A 32 26.25 -14.35 0.49
CA ASP A 32 27.41 -13.70 1.08
C ASP A 32 27.12 -13.26 2.53
N THR A 33 28.17 -13.14 3.33
CA THR A 33 28.07 -12.57 4.68
C THR A 33 28.40 -11.07 4.70
N TRP A 34 29.10 -10.58 3.68
CA TRP A 34 29.65 -9.22 3.57
C TRP A 34 30.43 -8.78 4.80
N ARG A 35 31.20 -9.74 5.35
CA ARG A 35 32.18 -9.50 6.41
C ARG A 35 33.59 -9.59 5.87
N TYR A 36 34.44 -8.65 6.28
CA TYR A 36 35.82 -8.52 5.82
C TYR A 36 36.77 -8.39 7.00
N ASP A 37 37.99 -8.93 6.85
CA ASP A 37 39.02 -8.87 7.90
C ASP A 37 39.56 -7.44 8.09
N ASP A 38 39.60 -6.65 7.02
CA ASP A 38 40.04 -5.25 7.04
C ASP A 38 39.39 -4.41 5.92
N ALA A 39 39.53 -3.09 6.02
CA ALA A 39 39.00 -2.14 5.03
C ALA A 39 39.69 -2.24 3.65
N LYS A 40 40.88 -2.83 3.56
CA LYS A 40 41.53 -3.05 2.26
C LYS A 40 40.79 -4.15 1.48
N ALA A 41 40.44 -5.24 2.14
CA ALA A 41 39.64 -6.31 1.55
C ALA A 41 38.26 -5.81 1.09
N ALA A 42 37.60 -4.96 1.88
CA ALA A 42 36.32 -4.35 1.48
C ALA A 42 36.46 -3.51 0.20
N ARG A 43 37.53 -2.71 0.06
CA ARG A 43 37.81 -1.89 -1.14
C ARG A 43 38.23 -2.69 -2.37
N GLU A 44 38.88 -3.83 -2.16
CA GLU A 44 39.19 -4.75 -3.26
C GLU A 44 37.91 -5.46 -3.77
N ALA A 45 36.90 -5.65 -2.90
CA ALA A 45 35.63 -6.27 -3.25
C ALA A 45 34.58 -5.31 -3.85
N TRP A 46 34.56 -4.04 -3.40
CA TRP A 46 33.54 -3.05 -3.77
C TRP A 46 34.12 -1.83 -4.48
N SER A 47 33.52 -1.48 -5.62
CA SER A 47 33.84 -0.29 -6.41
C SER A 47 32.80 0.81 -6.17
N PRO A 48 33.18 1.97 -5.60
CA PRO A 48 32.26 3.09 -5.40
C PRO A 48 31.96 3.82 -6.72
N SER A 49 30.81 4.48 -6.81
CA SER A 49 30.53 5.49 -7.84
C SER A 49 31.35 6.77 -7.62
N ASP A 50 31.38 7.67 -8.61
CA ASP A 50 32.15 8.94 -8.53
C ASP A 50 31.77 9.83 -7.34
N VAL A 51 30.54 9.75 -6.87
CA VAL A 51 30.00 10.51 -5.72
C VAL A 51 30.01 9.73 -4.40
N SER A 52 30.56 8.51 -4.37
CA SER A 52 30.55 7.62 -3.20
C SER A 52 31.92 7.54 -2.54
N ALA A 53 31.95 7.45 -1.21
CA ALA A 53 33.18 7.18 -0.48
C ALA A 53 33.67 5.73 -0.70
N GLU A 54 34.95 5.46 -0.44
CA GLU A 54 35.47 4.09 -0.44
C GLU A 54 34.73 3.21 0.60
N ALA A 55 34.51 1.94 0.26
CA ALA A 55 33.93 0.98 1.19
C ALA A 55 34.81 0.80 2.44
N GLN A 56 34.18 0.73 3.61
CA GLN A 56 34.84 0.52 4.90
C GLN A 56 34.31 -0.75 5.58
N ILE A 57 34.76 -0.98 6.82
CA ILE A 57 34.22 -2.02 7.70
C ILE A 57 33.74 -1.40 9.01
N ALA A 58 32.64 -1.91 9.55
CA ALA A 58 32.20 -1.60 10.91
C ALA A 58 33.05 -2.36 11.95
N GLU A 59 32.86 -2.08 13.23
CA GLU A 59 33.60 -2.74 14.33
C GLU A 59 33.44 -4.27 14.34
N ASP A 60 32.30 -4.77 13.88
CA ASP A 60 32.01 -6.21 13.79
C ASP A 60 32.53 -6.85 12.48
N GLY A 61 33.20 -6.07 11.62
CA GLY A 61 33.73 -6.49 10.33
C GLY A 61 32.73 -6.47 9.19
N SER A 62 31.48 -6.04 9.41
CA SER A 62 30.49 -5.90 8.34
C SER A 62 30.84 -4.79 7.35
N LEU A 63 30.40 -4.91 6.09
CA LEU A 63 30.52 -3.88 5.07
C LEU A 63 29.88 -2.58 5.55
N LEU A 64 30.63 -1.48 5.53
CA LEU A 64 30.15 -0.15 5.90
C LEU A 64 30.25 0.80 4.70
N LEU A 65 29.12 1.39 4.30
CA LEU A 65 28.99 2.31 3.18
C LEU A 65 28.54 3.68 3.68
N ARG A 66 29.25 4.73 3.27
CA ARG A 66 28.99 6.11 3.70
C ARG A 66 28.59 6.98 2.52
N ALA A 67 27.43 7.61 2.61
CA ALA A 67 26.93 8.56 1.64
C ALA A 67 26.87 9.97 2.25
N ASP A 68 27.28 10.99 1.50
CA ASP A 68 27.13 12.38 1.91
C ASP A 68 26.28 13.15 0.90
N PHE A 69 25.06 13.51 1.33
CA PHE A 69 24.10 14.24 0.50
C PHE A 69 24.15 15.75 0.72
N SER A 70 25.07 16.25 1.56
CA SER A 70 25.22 17.68 1.85
C SER A 70 25.57 18.51 0.60
N ALA A 71 26.21 17.89 -0.40
CA ALA A 71 26.54 18.50 -1.68
C ALA A 71 25.43 18.40 -2.74
N GLY A 72 24.26 17.89 -2.39
CA GLY A 72 23.10 17.78 -3.30
C GLY A 72 23.13 16.58 -4.24
N SER A 73 23.98 15.57 -4.00
CA SER A 73 23.88 14.28 -4.69
C SER A 73 22.53 13.62 -4.35
N GLU A 74 21.87 13.01 -5.33
CA GLU A 74 20.61 12.29 -5.12
C GLU A 74 20.84 10.82 -4.77
N ARG A 75 22.03 10.28 -5.07
CA ARG A 75 22.34 8.84 -4.96
C ARG A 75 23.82 8.58 -4.77
N ALA A 76 24.15 7.67 -3.86
CA ALA A 76 25.45 7.02 -3.74
C ALA A 76 25.29 5.51 -4.00
N TYR A 77 26.26 4.86 -4.64
CA TYR A 77 26.22 3.42 -4.88
C TYR A 77 27.60 2.75 -4.97
N TRP A 78 27.60 1.44 -4.71
CA TRP A 78 28.77 0.58 -4.73
C TRP A 78 28.46 -0.72 -5.48
N ASP A 79 29.40 -1.17 -6.33
CA ASP A 79 29.30 -2.38 -7.15
C ASP A 79 30.28 -3.46 -6.70
N ALA A 80 29.85 -4.72 -6.71
CA ALA A 80 30.71 -5.89 -6.54
C ALA A 80 30.42 -6.95 -7.62
N ALA A 81 31.45 -7.70 -8.02
CA ALA A 81 31.32 -8.80 -8.96
C ALA A 81 30.97 -10.10 -8.24
N VAL A 82 29.95 -10.82 -8.71
CA VAL A 82 29.46 -12.06 -8.07
C VAL A 82 29.08 -13.08 -9.15
N PRO A 83 29.32 -14.39 -8.98
CA PRO A 83 28.91 -15.40 -9.96
C PRO A 83 27.75 -16.26 -9.42
N TRP A 84 26.52 -15.76 -9.45
CA TRP A 84 25.37 -16.44 -8.86
C TRP A 84 24.36 -16.95 -9.90
N ASP A 85 23.88 -18.17 -9.68
CA ASP A 85 22.62 -18.67 -10.25
C ASP A 85 21.54 -18.52 -9.17
N LEU A 86 20.61 -17.60 -9.43
CA LEU A 86 19.48 -17.30 -8.56
C LEU A 86 18.14 -17.83 -9.10
N THR A 87 18.16 -18.68 -10.14
CA THR A 87 16.95 -19.25 -10.75
C THR A 87 16.02 -19.96 -9.76
N PRO A 88 16.50 -20.83 -8.84
CA PRO A 88 15.60 -21.61 -7.99
C PRO A 88 15.02 -20.83 -6.79
N TYR A 89 15.48 -19.60 -6.54
CA TYR A 89 15.08 -18.84 -5.36
C TYR A 89 13.98 -17.83 -5.70
N GLY A 90 12.96 -17.71 -4.85
CA GLY A 90 11.87 -16.75 -5.01
C GLY A 90 11.97 -15.55 -4.07
N ARG A 91 12.79 -15.68 -3.02
CA ARG A 91 12.94 -14.72 -1.92
C ARG A 91 14.40 -14.58 -1.49
N PHE A 92 14.74 -13.41 -0.98
CA PHE A 92 16.04 -13.02 -0.49
C PHE A 92 15.88 -12.31 0.86
N SER A 93 16.87 -12.43 1.73
CA SER A 93 16.98 -11.60 2.94
C SER A 93 18.29 -10.83 2.93
N LEU A 94 18.27 -9.61 3.46
CA LEU A 94 19.44 -8.76 3.60
C LEU A 94 19.44 -8.09 4.97
N GLY A 95 20.50 -8.29 5.75
CA GLY A 95 20.76 -7.50 6.95
C GLY A 95 21.24 -6.10 6.57
N ALA A 96 20.63 -5.08 7.16
CA ALA A 96 21.01 -3.68 6.99
C ALA A 96 20.97 -2.98 8.35
N CYS A 97 21.99 -2.20 8.68
CA CYS A 97 21.97 -1.27 9.82
C CYS A 97 22.22 0.13 9.31
N VAL A 98 21.28 1.05 9.56
CA VAL A 98 21.39 2.44 9.08
C VAL A 98 21.48 3.38 10.26
N GLU A 99 22.45 4.28 10.22
CA GLU A 99 22.54 5.43 11.12
C GLU A 99 22.17 6.71 10.36
N GLY A 100 21.18 7.44 10.88
CA GLY A 100 20.65 8.63 10.22
C GLY A 100 19.64 8.30 9.12
N ALA A 101 18.78 7.29 9.32
CA ALA A 101 17.78 6.84 8.36
C ALA A 101 16.82 7.96 7.92
N GLY A 102 16.55 8.95 8.77
CA GLY A 102 15.74 10.13 8.42
C GLY A 102 16.32 11.01 7.30
N ALA A 103 17.59 10.82 6.93
CA ALA A 103 18.21 11.47 5.77
C ALA A 103 18.22 10.61 4.50
N VAL A 104 17.69 9.39 4.57
CA VAL A 104 17.60 8.44 3.46
C VAL A 104 16.20 8.50 2.87
N GLY A 105 16.11 8.71 1.56
CA GLY A 105 14.86 8.58 0.82
C GLY A 105 14.45 7.11 0.68
N HIS A 106 15.39 6.25 0.30
CA HIS A 106 15.26 4.78 0.29
C HIS A 106 16.62 4.11 0.01
N LEU A 107 16.67 2.80 0.20
CA LEU A 107 17.80 1.94 -0.20
C LEU A 107 17.40 1.10 -1.42
N THR A 108 18.37 0.69 -2.23
CA THR A 108 18.14 -0.25 -3.34
C THR A 108 19.27 -1.26 -3.45
N ILE A 109 18.91 -2.54 -3.58
CA ILE A 109 19.83 -3.59 -4.03
C ILE A 109 19.56 -3.92 -5.49
N TYR A 110 20.62 -4.08 -6.29
CA TYR A 110 20.52 -4.55 -7.66
C TYR A 110 21.31 -5.82 -7.89
N PHE A 111 20.80 -6.68 -8.78
CA PHE A 111 21.51 -7.82 -9.34
C PHE A 111 21.73 -7.61 -10.83
N ARG A 112 22.99 -7.51 -11.26
CA ARG A 112 23.37 -7.40 -12.67
C ARG A 112 23.30 -8.77 -13.33
N SER A 113 22.75 -8.81 -14.54
CA SER A 113 22.70 -10.01 -15.37
C SER A 113 23.02 -9.65 -16.80
N GLY A 114 24.29 -9.75 -17.22
CA GLY A 114 24.70 -9.35 -18.56
C GLY A 114 24.39 -7.88 -18.85
N GLY A 115 23.53 -7.61 -19.85
CA GLY A 115 23.21 -6.26 -20.33
C GLY A 115 22.11 -5.51 -19.56
N GLY A 116 21.74 -5.97 -18.36
CA GLY A 116 20.69 -5.34 -17.56
C GLY A 116 20.78 -5.68 -16.08
N TRP A 117 19.84 -5.12 -15.32
CA TRP A 117 19.76 -5.23 -13.87
C TRP A 117 18.35 -5.56 -13.40
N TYR A 118 18.28 -6.27 -12.29
CA TYR A 118 17.10 -6.38 -11.45
C TYR A 118 17.32 -5.48 -10.24
N GLY A 119 16.47 -4.49 -9.97
CA GLY A 119 16.61 -3.57 -8.82
C GLY A 119 15.38 -3.57 -7.90
N ALA A 120 15.58 -3.81 -6.61
CA ALA A 120 14.52 -3.76 -5.59
C ALA A 120 14.83 -2.68 -4.54
N SER A 121 13.90 -1.74 -4.36
CA SER A 121 14.00 -0.66 -3.38
C SER A 121 13.25 -1.00 -2.10
N PHE A 122 13.76 -0.55 -0.97
CA PHE A 122 13.16 -0.74 0.36
C PHE A 122 13.44 0.46 1.26
N ALA A 123 12.59 0.66 2.28
CA ALA A 123 12.72 1.75 3.23
C ALA A 123 13.98 1.57 4.11
N ALA A 124 14.56 2.70 4.55
CA ALA A 124 15.62 2.70 5.54
C ALA A 124 15.02 2.86 6.93
N HIS A 125 15.47 2.05 7.88
CA HIS A 125 15.08 2.15 9.28
C HIS A 125 16.33 2.38 10.13
N GLU A 126 16.17 3.17 11.19
CA GLU A 126 17.26 3.40 12.14
C GLU A 126 17.63 2.07 12.83
N GLY A 127 18.93 1.79 12.95
CA GLY A 127 19.44 0.57 13.55
C GLY A 127 19.36 -0.65 12.63
N SER A 128 19.57 -1.84 13.22
CA SER A 128 19.72 -3.09 12.48
C SER A 128 18.38 -3.77 12.18
N ARG A 129 18.14 -4.13 10.92
CA ARG A 129 17.00 -4.93 10.46
C ARG A 129 17.38 -5.94 9.38
N ASN A 130 16.59 -7.01 9.28
CA ASN A 130 16.60 -7.91 8.13
C ASN A 130 15.46 -7.53 7.19
N VAL A 131 15.82 -7.19 5.96
CA VAL A 131 14.90 -6.86 4.88
C VAL A 131 14.61 -8.13 4.08
N THR A 132 13.34 -8.39 3.78
CA THR A 132 12.92 -9.49 2.91
C THR A 132 12.52 -8.93 1.54
N LEU A 133 13.11 -9.47 0.48
CA LEU A 133 12.87 -9.08 -0.91
C LEU A 133 12.48 -10.30 -1.73
N ARG A 134 11.48 -10.17 -2.60
CA ARG A 134 11.02 -11.25 -3.49
C ARG A 134 11.43 -10.92 -4.91
N LYS A 135 11.59 -11.91 -5.80
CA LYS A 135 11.95 -11.62 -7.21
C LYS A 135 10.99 -10.65 -7.87
N THR A 136 9.71 -10.72 -7.51
CA THR A 136 8.67 -9.82 -8.01
C THR A 136 8.76 -8.37 -7.49
N ASP A 137 9.60 -8.10 -6.49
CA ASP A 137 9.86 -6.76 -5.97
C ASP A 137 10.95 -6.06 -6.80
N PHE A 138 11.66 -6.80 -7.66
CA PHE A 138 12.69 -6.27 -8.54
C PHE A 138 12.08 -5.72 -9.83
N THR A 139 12.45 -4.48 -10.13
CA THR A 139 12.20 -3.84 -11.42
C THR A 139 13.34 -4.16 -12.40
N VAL A 140 13.01 -4.24 -13.69
CA VAL A 140 13.98 -4.54 -14.74
C VAL A 140 14.51 -3.26 -15.37
N GLU A 141 15.82 -3.10 -15.35
CA GLU A 141 16.56 -2.06 -16.07
C GLU A 141 17.41 -2.68 -17.19
N GLY A 142 17.35 -2.13 -18.40
CA GLY A 142 18.10 -2.67 -19.54
C GLY A 142 17.57 -4.04 -19.99
N SER A 143 18.48 -4.94 -20.38
CA SER A 143 18.13 -6.25 -20.96
C SER A 143 18.85 -7.38 -20.22
N PRO A 144 18.37 -7.77 -19.03
CA PRO A 144 19.03 -8.79 -18.23
C PRO A 144 19.02 -10.16 -18.92
N ALA A 145 20.10 -10.92 -18.75
CA ALA A 145 20.29 -12.24 -19.36
C ALA A 145 19.58 -13.39 -18.61
N GLY A 146 18.83 -13.08 -17.55
CA GLY A 146 18.12 -14.03 -16.70
C GLY A 146 18.77 -14.26 -15.33
N TRP A 147 18.00 -14.80 -14.38
CA TRP A 147 18.45 -15.07 -13.01
C TRP A 147 19.54 -16.14 -12.89
N ALA A 148 19.78 -16.93 -13.94
CA ALA A 148 20.85 -17.92 -13.99
C ALA A 148 22.26 -17.34 -14.19
N LYS A 149 22.36 -16.04 -14.51
CA LYS A 149 23.60 -15.37 -14.92
C LYS A 149 23.83 -14.08 -14.15
N ILE A 150 23.60 -14.08 -12.84
CA ILE A 150 23.89 -12.91 -12.02
C ILE A 150 25.41 -12.78 -11.92
N ASP A 151 25.93 -11.68 -12.45
CA ASP A 151 27.36 -11.42 -12.59
C ASP A 151 27.84 -10.18 -11.80
N GLY A 152 26.92 -9.52 -11.08
CA GLY A 152 27.20 -8.33 -10.27
C GLY A 152 26.09 -8.01 -9.26
N VAL A 153 26.45 -7.31 -8.20
CA VAL A 153 25.52 -6.77 -7.20
C VAL A 153 25.84 -5.29 -6.97
N ARG A 154 24.80 -4.46 -6.78
CA ARG A 154 24.92 -3.05 -6.41
C ARG A 154 24.13 -2.75 -5.15
N LEU A 155 24.72 -1.99 -4.24
CA LEU A 155 24.01 -1.37 -3.12
C LEU A 155 23.93 0.13 -3.36
N SER A 156 22.74 0.73 -3.23
CA SER A 156 22.51 2.16 -3.43
C SER A 156 21.80 2.77 -2.24
N ILE A 157 22.25 3.97 -1.86
CA ILE A 157 21.61 4.84 -0.87
C ILE A 157 21.10 6.07 -1.60
N TRP A 158 19.81 6.36 -1.50
CA TRP A 158 19.19 7.53 -2.11
C TRP A 158 18.96 8.61 -1.04
N GLY A 159 19.36 9.84 -1.35
CA GLY A 159 19.29 10.96 -0.40
C GLY A 159 17.86 11.47 -0.22
N GLY A 160 17.46 11.70 1.03
CA GLY A 160 16.21 12.36 1.41
C GLY A 160 16.42 13.72 2.09
N ALA A 161 17.59 13.93 2.71
CA ALA A 161 17.97 15.21 3.33
C ALA A 161 19.47 15.49 3.14
N PRO A 162 19.93 16.75 3.20
CA PRO A 162 21.33 17.12 2.98
C PRO A 162 22.19 16.83 4.21
N ARG A 163 22.34 15.54 4.54
CA ARG A 163 23.14 15.04 5.67
C ARG A 163 23.93 13.80 5.24
N THR A 164 24.95 13.46 6.02
CA THR A 164 25.69 12.20 5.89
C THR A 164 24.87 11.04 6.46
N VAL A 165 24.97 9.88 5.82
CA VAL A 165 24.35 8.62 6.22
C VAL A 165 25.42 7.53 6.22
N GLU A 166 25.37 6.65 7.21
CA GLU A 166 26.16 5.43 7.26
C GLU A 166 25.22 4.22 7.25
N ALA A 167 25.49 3.26 6.36
CA ALA A 167 24.72 2.03 6.26
C ALA A 167 25.67 0.84 6.21
N SER A 168 25.51 -0.10 7.15
CA SER A 168 26.18 -1.39 7.09
C SER A 168 25.26 -2.47 6.56
N PHE A 169 25.83 -3.45 5.85
CA PHE A 169 25.08 -4.53 5.22
C PHE A 169 25.69 -5.89 5.54
N THR A 170 24.85 -6.89 5.80
CA THR A 170 25.26 -8.24 6.23
C THR A 170 24.31 -9.33 5.72
N ASP A 171 24.77 -10.58 5.74
CA ASP A 171 23.92 -11.78 5.67
C ASP A 171 22.92 -11.82 4.49
N LEU A 172 23.41 -11.61 3.26
CA LEU A 172 22.59 -11.80 2.05
C LEU A 172 22.31 -13.29 1.84
N ARG A 173 21.03 -13.68 1.89
CA ARG A 173 20.58 -15.08 1.72
C ARG A 173 19.50 -15.18 0.65
N ALA A 174 19.40 -16.37 0.05
CA ALA A 174 18.37 -16.73 -0.91
C ALA A 174 17.60 -17.97 -0.45
N TYR A 175 16.30 -18.00 -0.74
CA TYR A 175 15.35 -18.99 -0.22
C TYR A 175 14.54 -19.60 -1.37
N SER A 176 14.42 -20.94 -1.39
CA SER A 176 13.35 -21.61 -2.14
C SER A 176 12.27 -22.02 -1.14
N ASP A 177 11.10 -21.42 -1.31
CA ASP A 177 10.00 -21.54 -0.36
C ASP A 177 9.02 -22.64 -0.80
N ASP A 178 8.38 -23.29 0.17
CA ASP A 178 7.35 -24.31 -0.08
C ASP A 178 6.09 -23.74 -0.75
N ILE A 179 5.84 -22.46 -0.55
CA ILE A 179 4.71 -21.73 -1.11
C ILE A 179 5.26 -20.70 -2.09
N VAL A 180 4.80 -20.77 -3.34
CA VAL A 180 5.26 -19.87 -4.40
C VAL A 180 4.07 -19.17 -5.05
N VAL A 181 4.09 -17.84 -5.09
CA VAL A 181 3.12 -17.01 -5.81
C VAL A 181 3.64 -16.74 -7.23
N ILE A 182 2.82 -17.01 -8.25
CA ILE A 182 3.16 -16.77 -9.66
C ILE A 182 2.47 -15.49 -10.13
N ARG A 183 3.23 -14.44 -10.42
CA ARG A 183 2.71 -13.21 -11.02
C ARG A 183 2.63 -13.37 -12.54
N GLY A 184 1.47 -13.09 -13.13
CA GLY A 184 1.22 -13.13 -14.57
C GLY A 184 1.85 -11.99 -15.38
N ALA A 185 3.17 -11.78 -15.26
CA ALA A 185 3.92 -10.72 -15.92
C ALA A 185 3.80 -10.71 -17.45
N ARG A 186 3.50 -11.86 -18.06
CA ARG A 186 3.22 -12.02 -19.49
C ARG A 186 2.06 -11.13 -19.97
N THR A 187 1.06 -10.89 -19.13
CA THR A 187 -0.06 -9.98 -19.42
C THR A 187 0.41 -8.59 -19.81
N ARG A 188 1.54 -8.09 -19.25
CA ARG A 188 2.11 -6.79 -19.61
C ARG A 188 2.37 -6.64 -21.11
N ARG A 189 2.71 -7.73 -21.80
CA ARG A 189 2.95 -7.75 -23.26
C ARG A 189 1.73 -8.21 -24.05
N ALA A 190 1.02 -9.23 -23.55
CA ALA A 190 -0.11 -9.83 -24.24
C ALA A 190 -1.37 -8.95 -24.22
N ASN A 191 -1.64 -8.30 -23.08
CA ASN A 191 -2.78 -7.43 -22.86
C ASN A 191 -2.41 -6.27 -21.89
N PRO A 192 -1.71 -5.23 -22.39
CA PRO A 192 -1.21 -4.14 -21.55
C PRO A 192 -2.30 -3.42 -20.76
N GLY A 193 -3.53 -3.34 -21.29
CA GLY A 193 -4.68 -2.72 -20.63
C GLY A 193 -5.15 -3.45 -19.37
N ASN A 194 -4.83 -4.75 -19.23
CA ASN A 194 -5.20 -5.57 -18.08
C ASN A 194 -4.04 -5.76 -17.07
N TRP A 195 -2.85 -5.25 -17.38
CA TRP A 195 -1.65 -5.42 -16.55
C TRP A 195 -1.79 -4.80 -15.15
N SER A 196 -2.44 -3.64 -15.06
CA SER A 196 -2.70 -2.97 -13.78
C SER A 196 -3.52 -3.85 -12.83
N SER A 197 -4.52 -4.56 -13.36
CA SER A 197 -5.33 -5.52 -12.62
C SER A 197 -4.52 -6.73 -12.16
N VAL A 198 -3.71 -7.33 -13.03
CA VAL A 198 -2.82 -8.46 -12.67
C VAL A 198 -1.86 -8.05 -11.55
N ARG A 199 -1.22 -6.89 -11.67
CA ARG A 199 -0.33 -6.37 -10.62
C ARG A 199 -1.09 -6.17 -9.31
N ARG A 200 -2.28 -5.55 -9.35
CA ARG A 200 -3.11 -5.29 -8.17
C ARG A 200 -3.46 -6.58 -7.43
N PHE A 201 -3.98 -7.60 -8.13
CA PHE A 201 -4.42 -8.83 -7.48
C PHE A 201 -3.27 -9.74 -7.06
N SER A 202 -2.16 -9.72 -7.80
CA SER A 202 -0.92 -10.37 -7.38
C SER A 202 -0.38 -9.76 -6.08
N SER A 203 -0.31 -8.43 -5.98
CA SER A 203 0.09 -7.74 -4.76
C SER A 203 -0.87 -8.03 -3.60
N GLY A 204 -2.18 -7.94 -3.83
CA GLY A 204 -3.17 -8.24 -2.79
C GLY A 204 -3.04 -9.66 -2.22
N MET A 205 -2.75 -10.67 -3.04
CA MET A 205 -2.46 -12.03 -2.55
C MET A 205 -1.18 -12.08 -1.71
N THR A 206 -0.11 -11.42 -2.15
CA THR A 206 1.14 -11.40 -1.39
C THR A 206 0.97 -10.68 -0.06
N ASP A 207 0.19 -9.60 0.00
CA ASP A 207 -0.10 -8.86 1.23
C ASP A 207 -0.90 -9.73 2.22
N LEU A 208 -1.88 -10.50 1.72
CA LEU A 208 -2.62 -11.46 2.54
C LEU A 208 -1.69 -12.54 3.14
N LEU A 209 -0.80 -13.13 2.35
CA LEU A 209 0.15 -14.15 2.83
C LEU A 209 1.21 -13.58 3.77
N ALA A 210 1.70 -12.38 3.50
CA ALA A 210 2.65 -11.70 4.40
C ALA A 210 2.00 -11.47 5.76
N GLY A 211 0.72 -11.08 5.77
CA GLY A 211 -0.02 -10.87 7.00
C GLY A 211 -0.27 -12.13 7.82
N THR A 212 -0.15 -13.33 7.25
CA THR A 212 -0.24 -14.60 8.01
C THR A 212 1.08 -15.00 8.67
N GLY A 213 2.20 -14.32 8.37
CA GLY A 213 3.54 -14.70 8.81
C GLY A 213 4.11 -15.92 8.07
N VAL A 214 3.44 -16.36 6.99
CA VAL A 214 3.88 -17.51 6.21
C VAL A 214 4.97 -17.06 5.25
N ASP A 215 6.07 -17.78 5.23
CA ASP A 215 7.12 -17.57 4.25
C ASP A 215 6.67 -18.06 2.87
N TYR A 216 6.83 -17.20 1.86
CA TYR A 216 6.53 -17.52 0.47
C TYR A 216 7.51 -16.85 -0.48
N GLY A 217 7.80 -17.56 -1.57
CA GLY A 217 8.51 -17.02 -2.73
C GLY A 217 7.52 -16.39 -3.70
N ALA A 218 7.97 -15.43 -4.50
CA ALA A 218 7.16 -14.90 -5.60
C ALA A 218 8.01 -14.84 -6.87
N VAL A 219 7.44 -15.32 -7.97
CA VAL A 219 8.14 -15.51 -9.26
C VAL A 219 7.24 -15.09 -10.43
N GLU A 220 7.81 -14.91 -11.62
CA GLU A 220 7.06 -14.57 -12.84
C GLU A 220 6.95 -15.77 -13.80
N ASP A 221 6.15 -15.65 -14.87
CA ASP A 221 5.88 -16.73 -15.84
C ASP A 221 7.19 -17.33 -16.41
N ALA A 222 8.17 -16.47 -16.72
CA ALA A 222 9.46 -16.88 -17.27
C ALA A 222 10.30 -17.69 -16.27
N ASP A 223 10.18 -17.42 -14.98
CA ASP A 223 10.85 -18.18 -13.92
C ASP A 223 10.22 -19.58 -13.79
N VAL A 224 8.89 -19.67 -13.91
CA VAL A 224 8.16 -20.95 -13.91
C VAL A 224 8.59 -21.81 -15.10
N GLU A 225 8.67 -21.23 -16.29
CA GLU A 225 9.18 -21.89 -17.51
C GLU A 225 10.63 -22.37 -17.31
N ALA A 226 11.45 -21.63 -16.57
CA ALA A 226 12.83 -21.99 -16.22
C ALA A 226 12.96 -22.99 -15.06
N GLY A 227 11.85 -23.40 -14.43
CA GLY A 227 11.83 -24.43 -13.39
C GLY A 227 11.85 -23.92 -11.95
N ALA A 228 11.44 -22.67 -11.69
CA ALA A 228 11.42 -22.08 -10.36
C ALA A 228 10.43 -22.76 -9.37
N LEU A 229 9.50 -23.60 -9.84
CA LEU A 229 8.60 -24.39 -8.99
C LEU A 229 9.26 -25.64 -8.39
N ARG A 230 10.53 -25.92 -8.73
CA ARG A 230 11.24 -27.09 -8.19
C ARG A 230 11.39 -26.95 -6.68
N GLY A 231 10.88 -27.94 -5.94
CA GLY A 231 10.96 -27.98 -4.48
C GLY A 231 9.80 -27.28 -3.77
N ALA A 232 8.98 -26.52 -4.49
CA ALA A 232 7.74 -25.98 -3.92
C ALA A 232 6.73 -27.11 -3.64
N LYS A 233 5.80 -26.86 -2.71
CA LYS A 233 4.66 -27.73 -2.39
C LYS A 233 3.36 -27.15 -2.95
N VAL A 234 3.20 -25.83 -2.88
CA VAL A 234 2.01 -25.12 -3.37
C VAL A 234 2.40 -23.96 -4.27
N ALA A 235 1.78 -23.87 -5.45
CA ALA A 235 1.88 -22.73 -6.35
C ALA A 235 0.54 -21.97 -6.42
N ILE A 236 0.57 -20.66 -6.22
CA ILE A 236 -0.62 -19.80 -6.19
C ILE A 236 -0.63 -18.91 -7.43
N LEU A 237 -1.74 -18.91 -8.17
CA LEU A 237 -2.00 -18.07 -9.33
C LEU A 237 -3.08 -17.04 -8.96
N PRO A 238 -2.70 -15.83 -8.50
CA PRO A 238 -3.66 -14.85 -7.98
C PRO A 238 -4.57 -14.26 -9.05
N TYR A 239 -4.04 -14.08 -10.26
CA TYR A 239 -4.77 -13.70 -11.46
C TYR A 239 -3.81 -13.80 -12.66
N ASN A 240 -3.88 -14.91 -13.40
CA ASN A 240 -2.96 -15.21 -14.49
C ASN A 240 -3.75 -15.47 -15.79
N PRO A 241 -4.31 -14.42 -16.42
CA PRO A 241 -5.22 -14.58 -17.57
C PRO A 241 -4.51 -14.99 -18.87
N ASP A 242 -3.22 -14.70 -19.00
CA ASP A 242 -2.46 -14.85 -20.25
C ASP A 242 -1.36 -15.92 -20.17
N THR A 243 -1.54 -16.94 -19.31
CA THR A 243 -0.58 -18.04 -19.10
C THR A 243 -0.22 -18.74 -20.42
N SER A 244 1.08 -18.96 -20.63
CA SER A 244 1.60 -19.56 -21.87
C SER A 244 1.37 -21.09 -21.88
N ALA A 245 1.41 -21.71 -23.07
CA ALA A 245 1.37 -23.19 -23.15
C ALA A 245 2.58 -23.85 -22.46
N THR A 246 3.76 -23.21 -22.53
CA THR A 246 4.99 -23.70 -21.88
C THR A 246 4.88 -23.60 -20.36
N GLU A 247 4.34 -22.49 -19.86
CA GLU A 247 4.09 -22.25 -18.45
C GLU A 247 3.03 -23.22 -17.92
N ALA A 248 1.90 -23.39 -18.63
CA ALA A 248 0.87 -24.36 -18.27
C ALA A 248 1.42 -25.79 -18.19
N ALA A 249 2.27 -26.20 -19.15
CA ALA A 249 2.93 -27.50 -19.12
C ALA A 249 3.98 -27.63 -17.99
N ALA A 250 4.59 -26.52 -17.55
CA ALA A 250 5.47 -26.52 -16.37
C ALA A 250 4.67 -26.68 -15.08
N ILE A 251 3.52 -26.00 -14.97
CA ILE A 251 2.60 -26.14 -13.83
C ILE A 251 2.00 -27.56 -13.78
N GLU A 252 1.60 -28.13 -14.92
CA GLU A 252 1.09 -29.49 -14.99
C GLU A 252 2.13 -30.51 -14.51
N ARG A 253 3.38 -30.41 -14.99
CA ARG A 253 4.49 -31.25 -14.50
C ARG A 253 4.74 -31.09 -13.00
N PHE A 254 4.60 -29.87 -12.47
CA PHE A 254 4.71 -29.62 -11.04
C PHE A 254 3.61 -30.34 -10.25
N VAL A 255 2.35 -30.28 -10.71
CA VAL A 255 1.23 -30.98 -10.08
C VAL A 255 1.36 -32.50 -10.18
N ASP A 256 1.76 -33.01 -11.33
CA ASP A 256 2.02 -34.45 -11.52
C ASP A 256 3.19 -34.95 -10.66
N GLY A 257 4.14 -34.08 -10.35
CA GLY A 257 5.22 -34.32 -9.39
C GLY A 257 4.78 -34.29 -7.92
N GLY A 258 3.49 -34.07 -7.64
CA GLY A 258 2.92 -34.02 -6.29
C GLY A 258 2.62 -32.61 -5.77
N GLY A 259 3.02 -31.57 -6.50
CA GLY A 259 2.69 -30.18 -6.18
C GLY A 259 1.19 -29.91 -6.19
N LYS A 260 0.78 -28.79 -5.59
CA LYS A 260 -0.61 -28.34 -5.51
C LYS A 260 -0.77 -26.94 -6.09
N ILE A 261 -1.89 -26.65 -6.72
CA ILE A 261 -2.17 -25.30 -7.24
C ILE A 261 -3.38 -24.64 -6.57
N VAL A 262 -3.30 -23.34 -6.35
CA VAL A 262 -4.45 -22.50 -5.99
C VAL A 262 -4.59 -21.44 -7.06
N ALA A 263 -5.68 -21.47 -7.85
CA ALA A 263 -5.89 -20.51 -8.92
C ALA A 263 -7.14 -19.66 -8.68
N CYS A 264 -7.05 -18.36 -8.98
CA CYS A 264 -8.15 -17.42 -8.79
C CYS A 264 -8.56 -16.81 -10.13
N TYR A 265 -9.87 -16.84 -10.42
CA TYR A 265 -10.56 -16.24 -11.57
C TYR A 265 -10.15 -16.74 -12.97
N ALA A 266 -8.85 -16.81 -13.26
CA ALA A 266 -8.30 -17.34 -14.50
C ALA A 266 -7.62 -18.68 -14.26
N LEU A 267 -7.93 -19.66 -15.10
CA LEU A 267 -7.22 -20.93 -15.18
C LEU A 267 -7.10 -21.33 -16.66
N PRO A 268 -5.90 -21.71 -17.15
CA PRO A 268 -5.72 -22.22 -18.51
C PRO A 268 -6.62 -23.44 -18.77
N GLU A 269 -7.21 -23.53 -19.96
CA GLU A 269 -8.14 -24.63 -20.29
C GLU A 269 -7.51 -26.02 -20.08
N GLY A 270 -6.22 -26.16 -20.39
CA GLY A 270 -5.47 -27.41 -20.18
C GLY A 270 -5.34 -27.82 -18.71
N LEU A 271 -5.48 -26.90 -17.75
CA LEU A 271 -5.40 -27.17 -16.32
C LEU A 271 -6.78 -27.37 -15.66
N LEU A 272 -7.89 -27.16 -16.37
CA LEU A 272 -9.23 -27.39 -15.84
C LEU A 272 -9.43 -28.85 -15.35
N PRO A 273 -9.06 -29.89 -16.14
CA PRO A 273 -9.21 -31.27 -15.69
C PRO A 273 -8.35 -31.59 -14.47
N THR A 274 -7.17 -30.97 -14.35
CA THR A 274 -6.26 -31.12 -13.20
C THR A 274 -6.95 -30.72 -11.89
N LEU A 275 -7.80 -29.68 -11.92
CA LEU A 275 -8.60 -29.25 -10.77
C LEU A 275 -10.01 -29.85 -10.74
N GLY A 276 -10.31 -30.87 -11.57
CA GLY A 276 -11.62 -31.52 -11.58
C GLY A 276 -12.76 -30.59 -12.00
N ILE A 277 -12.47 -29.64 -12.89
CA ILE A 277 -13.42 -28.68 -13.46
C ILE A 277 -13.65 -29.03 -14.93
N ALA A 278 -14.91 -29.11 -15.36
CA ALA A 278 -15.26 -29.33 -16.77
C ALA A 278 -15.26 -28.04 -17.58
N SER A 279 -15.76 -26.95 -17.01
CA SER A 279 -15.86 -25.64 -17.67
C SER A 279 -15.97 -24.51 -16.65
N LEU A 280 -15.65 -23.29 -17.08
CA LEU A 280 -15.78 -22.06 -16.30
C LEU A 280 -16.70 -21.07 -17.01
N GLU A 281 -17.90 -20.86 -16.50
CA GLU A 281 -18.86 -19.89 -17.02
C GLU A 281 -18.61 -18.50 -16.41
N TRP A 282 -18.61 -17.45 -17.22
CA TRP A 282 -18.55 -16.08 -16.70
C TRP A 282 -19.95 -15.55 -16.39
N ARG A 283 -20.14 -15.02 -15.19
CA ARG A 283 -21.40 -14.43 -14.72
C ARG A 283 -21.16 -13.04 -14.17
N ARG A 284 -22.00 -12.08 -14.57
CA ARG A 284 -22.10 -10.75 -13.94
C ARG A 284 -23.13 -10.78 -12.84
N ALA A 285 -22.88 -10.06 -11.74
CA ALA A 285 -23.92 -9.79 -10.75
C ALA A 285 -25.04 -8.93 -11.38
N ALA A 286 -26.29 -9.30 -11.15
CA ALA A 286 -27.49 -8.62 -11.61
C ALA A 286 -27.77 -7.34 -10.82
N ASN A 287 -27.46 -7.32 -9.53
CA ASN A 287 -27.55 -6.16 -8.65
C ASN A 287 -26.34 -6.10 -7.70
N SER A 288 -26.12 -4.93 -7.09
CA SER A 288 -25.15 -4.81 -5.99
C SER A 288 -25.52 -5.79 -4.88
N GLY A 289 -24.53 -6.44 -4.28
CA GLY A 289 -24.72 -7.41 -3.21
C GLY A 289 -25.09 -8.84 -3.62
N GLU A 290 -25.25 -9.21 -4.90
CA GLU A 290 -25.54 -10.63 -5.26
C GLU A 290 -24.38 -11.59 -4.92
N LEU A 291 -23.14 -11.12 -5.07
CA LEU A 291 -21.92 -11.89 -4.80
C LEU A 291 -21.15 -11.23 -3.65
N ASP A 292 -21.84 -10.97 -2.54
CA ASP A 292 -21.36 -10.20 -1.39
C ASP A 292 -20.32 -10.97 -0.57
N ALA A 293 -20.58 -12.24 -0.28
CA ALA A 293 -19.72 -13.07 0.55
C ALA A 293 -19.61 -14.50 0.01
N ILE A 294 -18.72 -15.29 0.62
CA ILE A 294 -18.56 -16.71 0.37
C ILE A 294 -18.77 -17.45 1.69
N ALA A 295 -19.77 -18.33 1.75
CA ALA A 295 -19.92 -19.28 2.85
C ALA A 295 -19.02 -20.49 2.58
N LEU A 296 -18.22 -20.87 3.56
CA LEU A 296 -17.18 -21.89 3.43
C LEU A 296 -17.50 -23.11 4.29
N ASP A 297 -17.11 -24.28 3.79
CA ASP A 297 -17.26 -25.55 4.50
C ASP A 297 -16.11 -25.74 5.49
N THR A 298 -16.42 -25.54 6.78
CA THR A 298 -15.47 -25.68 7.89
C THR A 298 -15.13 -27.13 8.24
N GLU A 299 -15.92 -28.10 7.78
CA GLU A 299 -15.65 -29.53 7.98
C GLU A 299 -14.67 -30.05 6.91
N ALA A 300 -14.81 -29.58 5.66
CA ALA A 300 -13.93 -29.98 4.54
C ALA A 300 -12.48 -29.52 4.71
N ALA A 301 -12.26 -28.41 5.41
CA ALA A 301 -10.96 -27.89 5.76
C ALA A 301 -10.98 -27.32 7.19
N PRO A 302 -10.48 -28.09 8.18
CA PRO A 302 -10.38 -27.59 9.56
C PRO A 302 -9.63 -26.26 9.63
N GLY A 303 -10.14 -25.34 10.44
CA GLY A 303 -9.59 -23.99 10.58
C GLY A 303 -10.08 -22.98 9.54
N MET A 304 -10.94 -23.36 8.59
CA MET A 304 -11.56 -22.43 7.63
C MET A 304 -12.48 -21.42 8.35
N PRO A 305 -12.58 -20.14 7.92
CA PRO A 305 -13.64 -19.26 8.41
C PRO A 305 -15.01 -19.77 7.93
N ALA A 306 -16.08 -19.49 8.67
CA ALA A 306 -17.43 -19.87 8.25
C ALA A 306 -17.90 -19.10 7.01
N SER A 307 -17.45 -17.85 6.87
CA SER A 307 -17.65 -17.03 5.70
C SER A 307 -16.51 -16.03 5.54
N MET A 308 -16.33 -15.50 4.33
CA MET A 308 -15.48 -14.34 4.08
C MET A 308 -16.20 -13.36 3.16
N ARG A 309 -16.19 -12.05 3.49
CA ARG A 309 -16.74 -11.04 2.58
C ARG A 309 -15.90 -10.93 1.32
N GLN A 310 -16.52 -10.48 0.24
CA GLN A 310 -15.85 -10.38 -1.05
C GLN A 310 -16.34 -9.18 -1.89
N GLY A 311 -17.65 -8.91 -1.97
CA GLY A 311 -18.20 -7.79 -2.75
C GLY A 311 -17.90 -7.89 -4.26
N SER A 312 -18.04 -9.08 -4.84
CA SER A 312 -17.72 -9.29 -6.26
C SER A 312 -18.80 -8.70 -7.17
N TRP A 313 -18.39 -8.11 -8.29
CA TRP A 313 -19.31 -7.67 -9.35
C TRP A 313 -19.48 -8.70 -10.48
N ASN A 314 -18.66 -9.75 -10.47
CA ASN A 314 -18.71 -10.87 -11.41
C ASN A 314 -18.01 -12.10 -10.80
N ALA A 315 -18.20 -13.27 -11.41
CA ALA A 315 -17.49 -14.50 -11.05
C ALA A 315 -17.34 -15.44 -12.25
N ARG A 316 -16.37 -16.36 -12.15
CA ARG A 316 -16.20 -17.56 -12.97
C ARG A 316 -16.74 -18.75 -12.21
N VAL A 317 -17.93 -19.21 -12.58
CA VAL A 317 -18.63 -20.32 -11.93
C VAL A 317 -18.16 -21.64 -12.54
N PRO A 318 -17.58 -22.56 -11.74
CA PRO A 318 -17.09 -23.83 -12.25
C PRO A 318 -18.19 -24.88 -12.34
N THR A 319 -18.22 -25.61 -13.45
CA THR A 319 -18.94 -26.89 -13.54
C THR A 319 -18.03 -28.00 -13.04
N LEU A 320 -18.42 -28.68 -11.96
CA LEU A 320 -17.59 -29.68 -11.28
C LEU A 320 -17.65 -31.04 -11.99
N ALA A 321 -16.49 -31.67 -12.19
CA ALA A 321 -16.34 -33.00 -12.80
C ALA A 321 -15.45 -33.95 -11.97
N GLY A 322 -15.11 -33.56 -10.74
CA GLY A 322 -14.21 -34.30 -9.85
C GLY A 322 -13.74 -33.49 -8.64
N ALA A 323 -13.95 -32.17 -8.64
CA ALA A 323 -13.81 -31.35 -7.45
C ALA A 323 -15.08 -31.29 -6.61
N THR A 324 -14.90 -30.90 -5.35
CA THR A 324 -15.97 -30.58 -4.40
C THR A 324 -16.09 -29.06 -4.26
N ALA A 325 -17.29 -28.55 -3.97
CA ALA A 325 -17.47 -27.14 -3.61
C ALA A 325 -17.03 -26.96 -2.15
N LEU A 326 -15.94 -26.22 -1.94
CA LEU A 326 -15.44 -25.82 -0.62
C LEU A 326 -16.16 -24.57 -0.10
N GLY A 327 -16.74 -23.76 -1.00
CA GLY A 327 -17.56 -22.63 -0.62
C GLY A 327 -18.55 -22.21 -1.71
N GLU A 328 -19.58 -21.48 -1.29
CA GLU A 328 -20.71 -21.05 -2.11
C GLU A 328 -20.89 -19.53 -2.01
N TRP A 329 -21.32 -18.90 -3.10
CA TRP A 329 -21.63 -17.46 -3.10
C TRP A 329 -22.88 -17.16 -2.26
N VAL A 330 -22.81 -16.07 -1.50
CA VAL A 330 -23.86 -15.55 -0.62
C VAL A 330 -24.13 -14.09 -0.97
N ASP A 331 -25.41 -13.72 -1.00
CA ASP A 331 -25.81 -12.32 -1.22
C ASP A 331 -25.72 -11.47 0.07
N ALA A 332 -25.97 -10.17 -0.06
CA ALA A 332 -25.89 -9.22 1.05
C ALA A 332 -26.91 -9.47 2.18
N ASP A 333 -27.97 -10.24 1.90
CA ASP A 333 -28.98 -10.66 2.88
C ASP A 333 -28.61 -11.98 3.58
N GLY A 334 -27.47 -12.58 3.21
CA GLY A 334 -26.98 -13.83 3.78
C GLY A 334 -27.56 -15.08 3.11
N VAL A 335 -28.22 -14.97 1.95
CA VAL A 335 -28.84 -16.09 1.24
C VAL A 335 -27.82 -16.78 0.33
N ARG A 336 -27.70 -18.10 0.49
CA ARG A 336 -26.82 -18.93 -0.36
C ARG A 336 -27.40 -19.08 -1.77
N SER A 337 -26.59 -18.78 -2.78
CA SER A 337 -26.97 -18.88 -4.20
C SER A 337 -26.95 -20.30 -4.77
N GLY A 338 -26.28 -21.25 -4.10
CA GLY A 338 -25.97 -22.59 -4.62
C GLY A 338 -24.90 -22.61 -5.73
N LEU A 339 -24.28 -21.46 -6.04
CA LEU A 339 -23.20 -21.37 -7.01
C LEU A 339 -21.85 -21.65 -6.32
N PRO A 340 -21.04 -22.61 -6.82
CA PRO A 340 -19.70 -22.83 -6.27
C PRO A 340 -18.81 -21.59 -6.43
N ALA A 341 -18.25 -21.13 -5.31
CA ALA A 341 -17.33 -19.99 -5.26
C ALA A 341 -15.87 -20.44 -5.10
N VAL A 342 -15.64 -21.50 -4.31
CA VAL A 342 -14.34 -22.12 -4.13
C VAL A 342 -14.48 -23.63 -4.31
N THR A 343 -13.57 -24.24 -5.06
CA THR A 343 -13.54 -25.69 -5.27
C THR A 343 -12.26 -26.30 -4.72
N LEU A 344 -12.31 -27.59 -4.38
CA LEU A 344 -11.19 -28.34 -3.84
C LEU A 344 -11.16 -29.77 -4.40
N ASN A 345 -9.96 -30.23 -4.78
CA ASN A 345 -9.63 -31.63 -5.00
C ASN A 345 -8.22 -31.95 -4.44
N GLU A 346 -7.72 -33.17 -4.65
CA GLU A 346 -6.38 -33.58 -4.17
C GLU A 346 -5.21 -32.86 -4.85
N ARG A 347 -5.44 -32.19 -5.99
CA ARG A 347 -4.43 -31.50 -6.79
C ARG A 347 -4.42 -29.98 -6.54
N GLY A 348 -5.44 -29.43 -5.90
CA GLY A 348 -5.50 -28.00 -5.65
C GLY A 348 -6.91 -27.45 -5.42
N ALA A 349 -7.00 -26.12 -5.52
CA ALA A 349 -8.23 -25.37 -5.37
C ALA A 349 -8.39 -24.30 -6.45
N PHE A 350 -9.65 -23.97 -6.77
CA PHE A 350 -9.98 -22.87 -7.66
C PHE A 350 -10.96 -21.91 -6.97
N MET A 351 -10.67 -20.62 -7.01
CA MET A 351 -11.58 -19.56 -6.58
C MET A 351 -12.18 -18.87 -7.81
N GLY A 352 -13.51 -18.76 -7.83
CA GLY A 352 -14.26 -18.20 -8.95
C GLY A 352 -14.05 -16.70 -9.18
N HIS A 353 -13.36 -16.00 -8.30
CA HIS A 353 -12.97 -14.59 -8.50
C HIS A 353 -11.56 -14.36 -7.94
N VAL A 354 -10.99 -13.18 -8.20
CA VAL A 354 -9.75 -12.75 -7.56
C VAL A 354 -10.05 -12.41 -6.09
N LEU A 355 -9.10 -12.60 -5.16
CA LEU A 355 -9.31 -12.17 -3.78
C LEU A 355 -9.32 -10.65 -3.70
N LEU A 356 -10.42 -10.08 -3.20
CA LEU A 356 -10.59 -8.64 -3.02
C LEU A 356 -10.17 -8.22 -1.60
N PRO A 357 -9.69 -6.97 -1.41
CA PRO A 357 -9.23 -6.49 -0.10
C PRO A 357 -10.43 -6.07 0.79
N ALA A 358 -11.29 -7.03 1.10
CA ALA A 358 -12.38 -6.92 2.08
C ALA A 358 -12.21 -8.04 3.09
N ASP A 359 -12.53 -7.82 4.37
CA ASP A 359 -12.47 -8.87 5.40
C ASP A 359 -11.12 -9.63 5.38
N ILE A 360 -10.03 -8.86 5.43
CA ILE A 360 -8.65 -9.37 5.39
C ILE A 360 -8.40 -10.47 6.44
N PRO A 361 -8.85 -10.35 7.70
CA PRO A 361 -8.66 -11.40 8.70
C PRO A 361 -9.28 -12.75 8.30
N ALA A 362 -10.51 -12.77 7.77
CA ALA A 362 -11.12 -14.02 7.31
C ALA A 362 -10.39 -14.57 6.08
N LYS A 363 -9.92 -13.72 5.16
CA LYS A 363 -9.14 -14.17 4.00
C LYS A 363 -7.79 -14.78 4.37
N GLN A 364 -7.10 -14.20 5.34
CA GLN A 364 -5.88 -14.76 5.90
C GLN A 364 -6.13 -16.13 6.54
N GLN A 365 -7.22 -16.25 7.31
CA GLN A 365 -7.66 -17.53 7.88
C GLN A 365 -7.98 -18.56 6.78
N PHE A 366 -8.69 -18.15 5.73
CA PHE A 366 -9.01 -18.97 4.57
C PHE A 366 -7.75 -19.50 3.89
N LEU A 367 -6.76 -18.64 3.62
CA LEU A 367 -5.51 -19.05 2.99
C LEU A 367 -4.72 -20.03 3.85
N LEU A 368 -4.61 -19.78 5.17
CA LEU A 368 -3.92 -20.69 6.09
C LEU A 368 -4.58 -22.07 6.14
N ALA A 369 -5.91 -22.12 6.30
CA ALA A 369 -6.66 -23.37 6.34
C ALA A 369 -6.55 -24.14 5.01
N LEU A 370 -6.63 -23.42 3.89
CA LEU A 370 -6.48 -23.99 2.56
C LEU A 370 -5.06 -24.55 2.34
N LEU A 371 -4.01 -23.81 2.69
CA LEU A 371 -2.62 -24.25 2.59
C LEU A 371 -2.35 -25.46 3.49
N ALA A 372 -2.83 -25.42 4.73
CA ALA A 372 -2.78 -26.55 5.66
C ALA A 372 -3.50 -27.78 5.10
N ARG A 373 -4.59 -27.60 4.35
CA ARG A 373 -5.34 -28.69 3.71
C ARG A 373 -4.62 -29.27 2.49
N LEU A 374 -3.89 -28.46 1.74
CA LEU A 374 -3.18 -28.84 0.52
C LEU A 374 -1.79 -29.45 0.80
N ALA A 375 -1.09 -28.96 1.82
CA ALA A 375 0.24 -29.40 2.24
C ALA A 375 0.25 -29.80 3.73
N PRO A 376 -0.37 -30.94 4.09
CA PRO A 376 -0.56 -31.34 5.48
C PRO A 376 0.75 -31.55 6.25
N GLU A 377 1.84 -31.88 5.57
CA GLU A 377 3.18 -32.01 6.15
C GLU A 377 3.76 -30.68 6.68
N GLY A 378 3.31 -29.54 6.16
CA GLY A 378 3.71 -28.20 6.61
C GLY A 378 2.81 -27.63 7.73
N ARG A 379 1.81 -28.38 8.20
CA ARG A 379 0.80 -27.88 9.14
C ARG A 379 1.38 -27.35 10.46
N GLY A 380 2.37 -28.05 11.02
CA GLY A 380 3.00 -27.60 12.27
C GLY A 380 3.74 -26.28 12.11
N GLU A 381 4.43 -26.10 10.97
CA GLU A 381 5.14 -24.86 10.64
C GLU A 381 4.15 -23.70 10.41
N LEU A 382 3.06 -23.95 9.68
CA LEU A 382 1.99 -22.97 9.48
C LEU A 382 1.34 -22.56 10.81
N ALA A 383 1.10 -23.51 11.71
CA ALA A 383 0.55 -23.24 13.03
C ALA A 383 1.51 -22.40 13.89
N SER A 384 2.80 -22.72 13.88
CA SER A 384 3.83 -21.93 14.59
C SER A 384 3.93 -20.52 14.02
N ALA A 385 4.04 -20.37 12.69
CA ALA A 385 4.13 -19.08 12.02
C ALA A 385 2.92 -18.19 12.35
N TYR A 386 1.72 -18.78 12.36
CA TYR A 386 0.52 -18.03 12.70
C TYR A 386 0.45 -17.64 14.19
N LEU A 387 0.94 -18.49 15.10
CA LEU A 387 1.04 -18.16 16.53
C LEU A 387 2.09 -17.09 16.82
N ASP A 388 3.22 -17.10 16.10
CA ASP A 388 4.23 -16.06 16.20
C ASP A 388 3.66 -14.74 15.68
N ARG A 389 2.93 -14.77 14.55
CA ARG A 389 2.21 -13.61 14.02
C ARG A 389 1.13 -13.10 14.97
N ALA A 390 0.44 -13.99 15.70
CA ALA A 390 -0.60 -13.64 16.66
C ALA A 390 -0.10 -12.81 17.84
N GLY A 391 1.21 -12.82 18.09
CA GLY A 391 1.85 -11.94 19.05
C GLY A 391 2.04 -10.52 18.53
N ALA A 392 2.18 -10.31 17.23
CA ALA A 392 2.51 -8.99 16.68
C ALA A 392 1.25 -8.21 16.26
N ILE A 393 1.22 -6.89 16.46
CA ILE A 393 0.12 -6.04 15.96
C ILE A 393 0.57 -4.60 15.77
N ALA A 394 0.32 -4.00 14.60
CA ALA A 394 0.63 -2.59 14.30
C ALA A 394 2.02 -2.14 14.83
N GLY A 395 3.09 -2.86 14.45
CA GLY A 395 4.46 -2.55 14.88
C GLY A 395 4.83 -2.94 16.32
N LEU A 396 3.90 -3.48 17.10
CA LEU A 396 4.11 -3.93 18.48
C LEU A 396 4.34 -5.44 18.53
N ASP A 397 5.48 -5.84 19.11
CA ASP A 397 5.90 -7.24 19.23
C ASP A 397 5.42 -7.86 20.56
N GLY A 398 4.28 -8.53 20.54
CA GLY A 398 3.77 -9.31 21.67
C GLY A 398 2.76 -8.58 22.56
N PRO A 399 2.01 -9.34 23.39
CA PRO A 399 1.12 -8.76 24.40
C PRO A 399 1.80 -7.73 25.33
N GLU A 400 3.08 -7.94 25.69
CA GLU A 400 3.77 -7.03 26.61
C GLU A 400 4.04 -5.65 26.02
N SER A 401 4.32 -5.56 24.71
CA SER A 401 4.51 -4.25 24.06
C SER A 401 3.18 -3.50 23.93
N VAL A 402 2.06 -4.21 23.76
CA VAL A 402 0.71 -3.61 23.84
C VAL A 402 0.38 -3.13 25.26
N VAL A 403 0.72 -3.89 26.31
CA VAL A 403 0.58 -3.41 27.70
C VAL A 403 1.42 -2.15 27.93
N ALA A 404 2.69 -2.16 27.52
CA ALA A 404 3.58 -1.00 27.66
C ALA A 404 3.04 0.22 26.91
N PHE A 405 2.47 0.02 25.72
CA PHE A 405 1.80 1.05 24.94
C PHE A 405 0.58 1.63 25.70
N ILE A 406 -0.29 0.77 26.22
CA ILE A 406 -1.48 1.20 27.01
C ILE A 406 -1.03 1.99 28.25
N ASP A 407 -0.01 1.51 28.95
CA ASP A 407 0.50 2.14 30.16
C ASP A 407 1.15 3.49 29.89
N ALA A 408 1.89 3.63 28.78
CA ALA A 408 2.44 4.91 28.33
C ALA A 408 1.34 5.95 28.04
N ASN A 409 0.14 5.48 27.68
CA ASN A 409 -1.01 6.32 27.37
C ASN A 409 -2.01 6.45 28.53
N ALA A 410 -1.75 5.86 29.70
CA ALA A 410 -2.74 5.71 30.77
C ALA A 410 -3.35 7.04 31.25
N SER A 411 -2.60 8.14 31.23
CA SER A 411 -3.10 9.47 31.63
C SER A 411 -4.10 10.08 30.65
N ARG A 412 -4.15 9.57 29.41
CA ARG A 412 -5.03 10.03 28.31
C ARG A 412 -6.16 9.03 28.02
N LEU A 413 -6.35 8.03 28.88
CA LEU A 413 -7.34 6.98 28.72
C LEU A 413 -8.37 7.03 29.87
N PRO A 414 -9.67 6.90 29.57
CA PRO A 414 -10.66 6.61 30.61
C PRO A 414 -10.31 5.31 31.35
N ALA A 415 -10.43 5.32 32.68
CA ALA A 415 -10.00 4.20 33.53
C ALA A 415 -10.73 2.88 33.22
N GLU A 416 -12.02 2.95 32.85
CA GLU A 416 -12.81 1.80 32.44
C GLU A 416 -12.28 1.20 31.12
N ARG A 417 -12.08 2.03 30.09
CA ARG A 417 -11.53 1.59 28.79
C ARG A 417 -10.13 1.01 28.92
N ARG A 418 -9.28 1.60 29.78
CA ARG A 418 -7.96 1.03 30.09
C ARG A 418 -8.08 -0.37 30.72
N THR A 419 -9.04 -0.58 31.61
CA THR A 419 -9.27 -1.91 32.22
C THR A 419 -9.67 -2.93 31.17
N VAL A 420 -10.65 -2.61 30.33
CA VAL A 420 -11.13 -3.50 29.26
C VAL A 420 -10.01 -3.82 28.27
N ALA A 421 -9.25 -2.81 27.82
CA ALA A 421 -8.08 -2.98 26.96
C ALA A 421 -7.08 -4.00 27.54
N LEU A 422 -6.72 -3.88 28.83
CA LEU A 422 -5.78 -4.80 29.49
C LEU A 422 -6.35 -6.22 29.66
N GLU A 423 -7.66 -6.37 29.86
CA GLU A 423 -8.33 -7.68 29.91
C GLU A 423 -8.24 -8.41 28.56
N HIS A 424 -8.47 -7.69 27.45
CA HIS A 424 -8.28 -8.24 26.11
C HIS A 424 -6.83 -8.70 25.89
N VAL A 425 -5.84 -7.90 26.26
CA VAL A 425 -4.42 -8.28 26.13
C VAL A 425 -4.08 -9.49 27.00
N ALA A 426 -4.61 -9.57 28.23
CA ALA A 426 -4.42 -10.73 29.10
C ALA A 426 -5.02 -12.01 28.47
N LYS A 427 -6.20 -11.91 27.84
CA LYS A 427 -6.83 -13.04 27.14
C LYS A 427 -6.02 -13.46 25.91
N ALA A 428 -5.49 -12.51 25.15
CA ALA A 428 -4.61 -12.80 24.02
C ALA A 428 -3.37 -13.60 24.47
N ARG A 429 -2.73 -13.19 25.57
CA ARG A 429 -1.59 -13.91 26.17
C ARG A 429 -1.95 -15.36 26.53
N GLU A 430 -3.09 -15.58 27.16
CA GLU A 430 -3.59 -16.91 27.51
C GLU A 430 -3.77 -17.78 26.26
N ARG A 431 -4.38 -17.23 25.20
CA ARG A 431 -4.64 -17.95 23.95
C ARG A 431 -3.36 -18.26 23.17
N ILE A 432 -2.37 -17.37 23.13
CA ILE A 432 -1.06 -17.67 22.55
C ILE A 432 -0.41 -18.85 23.27
N ALA A 433 -0.44 -18.87 24.60
CA ALA A 433 0.15 -19.96 25.38
C ALA A 433 -0.57 -21.30 25.12
N GLN A 434 -1.91 -21.30 25.10
CA GLN A 434 -2.72 -22.48 24.77
C GLN A 434 -2.44 -22.97 23.34
N GLY A 435 -2.32 -22.06 22.39
CA GLY A 435 -2.02 -22.39 21.00
C GLY A 435 -0.64 -23.01 20.83
N ARG A 436 0.39 -22.49 21.52
CA ARG A 436 1.73 -23.09 21.53
C ARG A 436 1.71 -24.50 22.11
N GLN A 437 1.00 -24.70 23.22
CA GLN A 437 0.83 -26.03 23.82
C GLN A 437 0.13 -27.01 22.86
N ALA A 438 -0.93 -26.56 22.18
CA ALA A 438 -1.63 -27.36 21.18
C ALA A 438 -0.74 -27.72 19.98
N ALA A 439 0.06 -26.76 19.49
CA ALA A 439 1.01 -27.00 18.41
C ALA A 439 2.08 -28.03 18.80
N GLU A 440 2.63 -27.93 20.02
CA GLU A 440 3.59 -28.91 20.56
C GLU A 440 2.98 -30.31 20.73
N ALA A 441 1.68 -30.39 21.01
CA ALA A 441 0.92 -31.65 21.10
C ALA A 441 0.50 -32.21 19.72
N GLY A 442 0.78 -31.50 18.62
CA GLY A 442 0.32 -31.87 17.27
C GLY A 442 -1.15 -31.58 17.01
N GLU A 443 -1.83 -30.86 17.92
CA GLU A 443 -3.22 -30.42 17.83
C GLU A 443 -3.34 -29.12 17.02
N HIS A 444 -2.90 -29.14 15.76
CA HIS A 444 -2.74 -27.93 14.94
C HIS A 444 -4.05 -27.14 14.75
N ASP A 445 -5.21 -27.79 14.68
CA ASP A 445 -6.50 -27.11 14.53
C ASP A 445 -6.84 -26.26 15.77
N ALA A 446 -6.52 -26.77 16.96
CA ALA A 446 -6.66 -26.03 18.21
C ALA A 446 -5.64 -24.89 18.28
N ALA A 447 -4.42 -25.09 17.76
CA ALA A 447 -3.41 -24.04 17.65
C ALA A 447 -3.87 -22.89 16.75
N PHE A 448 -4.42 -23.18 15.56
CA PHE A 448 -4.99 -22.17 14.66
C PHE A 448 -6.16 -21.41 15.30
N ALA A 449 -7.07 -22.12 15.96
CA ALA A 449 -8.20 -21.50 16.65
C ALA A 449 -7.74 -20.55 17.76
N ALA A 450 -6.76 -20.96 18.55
CA ALA A 450 -6.19 -20.15 19.63
C ALA A 450 -5.43 -18.92 19.10
N ALA A 451 -4.64 -19.06 18.04
CA ALA A 451 -3.96 -17.95 17.39
C ALA A 451 -4.94 -16.89 16.88
N ARG A 452 -6.05 -17.31 16.25
CA ARG A 452 -7.08 -16.39 15.77
C ARG A 452 -7.75 -15.62 16.90
N GLU A 453 -8.13 -16.30 17.99
CA GLU A 453 -8.72 -15.62 19.14
C GLU A 453 -7.71 -14.66 19.77
N ALA A 454 -6.43 -15.05 19.84
CA ALA A 454 -5.37 -14.16 20.30
C ALA A 454 -5.25 -12.89 19.44
N ILE A 455 -5.24 -13.00 18.11
CA ILE A 455 -5.19 -11.85 17.20
C ILE A 455 -6.36 -10.90 17.45
N GLY A 456 -7.59 -11.44 17.50
CA GLY A 456 -8.80 -10.64 17.74
C GLY A 456 -8.74 -9.91 19.08
N ARG A 457 -8.34 -10.60 20.15
CA ARG A 457 -8.19 -10.00 21.48
C ARG A 457 -7.07 -8.98 21.53
N LEU A 458 -5.93 -9.25 20.92
CA LEU A 458 -4.82 -8.31 20.90
C LEU A 458 -5.19 -7.03 20.13
N ARG A 459 -5.97 -7.16 19.05
CA ARG A 459 -6.55 -6.05 18.28
C ARG A 459 -7.53 -5.22 19.10
N GLU A 460 -8.49 -5.84 19.76
CA GLU A 460 -9.42 -5.14 20.66
C GLU A 460 -8.65 -4.39 21.77
N GLY A 461 -7.69 -5.07 22.41
CA GLY A 461 -6.86 -4.48 23.46
C GLY A 461 -6.04 -3.28 22.99
N LEU A 462 -5.43 -3.35 21.80
CA LEU A 462 -4.73 -2.21 21.21
C LEU A 462 -5.69 -1.06 20.90
N LEU A 463 -6.79 -1.34 20.18
CA LEU A 463 -7.71 -0.31 19.70
C LEU A 463 -8.36 0.46 20.85
N GLU A 464 -8.80 -0.24 21.90
CA GLU A 464 -9.34 0.41 23.11
C GLU A 464 -8.26 1.15 23.92
N GLY A 465 -7.02 0.66 23.84
CA GLY A 465 -5.84 1.26 24.42
C GLY A 465 -5.39 2.56 23.75
N LEU A 466 -5.99 2.96 22.63
CA LEU A 466 -5.65 4.21 21.94
C LEU A 466 -6.34 5.41 22.59
N PRO A 467 -5.62 6.49 22.90
CA PRO A 467 -6.24 7.73 23.38
C PRO A 467 -7.04 8.41 22.26
N SER A 468 -8.13 9.09 22.64
CA SER A 468 -8.84 10.02 21.74
C SER A 468 -8.49 11.46 22.12
N GLN A 469 -8.76 12.39 21.21
CA GLN A 469 -8.55 13.82 21.43
C GLN A 469 -9.83 14.57 21.07
N ASP A 470 -10.33 15.38 22.00
CA ASP A 470 -11.50 16.23 21.77
C ASP A 470 -11.15 17.42 20.86
N ASP A 471 -12.17 18.00 20.21
CA ASP A 471 -12.06 19.16 19.31
C ASP A 471 -11.00 19.02 18.18
N GLU A 472 -10.83 17.79 17.71
CA GLU A 472 -9.88 17.44 16.65
C GLU A 472 -10.56 17.39 15.28
N PHE A 473 -9.86 17.84 14.22
CA PHE A 473 -10.31 17.60 12.85
C PHE A 473 -10.18 16.12 12.49
N ARG A 474 -11.32 15.48 12.21
CA ARG A 474 -11.42 14.07 11.85
C ARG A 474 -12.14 13.97 10.51
N GLY A 475 -11.36 14.06 9.44
CA GLY A 475 -11.87 14.11 8.07
C GLY A 475 -11.88 12.74 7.38
N VAL A 476 -12.73 12.61 6.37
CA VAL A 476 -12.59 11.57 5.34
C VAL A 476 -12.64 12.19 3.95
N TRP A 477 -11.78 11.71 3.05
CA TRP A 477 -11.98 11.95 1.62
C TRP A 477 -12.98 10.94 1.06
N CYS A 478 -13.94 11.40 0.26
CA CYS A 478 -14.87 10.55 -0.46
C CYS A 478 -14.74 10.79 -1.97
N HIS A 479 -14.06 9.90 -2.68
CA HIS A 479 -13.80 10.03 -4.11
C HIS A 479 -15.06 9.92 -4.97
N SER A 480 -16.10 9.30 -4.44
CA SER A 480 -17.41 9.21 -5.08
C SER A 480 -18.22 10.47 -4.78
N ALA A 481 -18.73 11.14 -5.82
CA ALA A 481 -19.70 12.22 -5.69
C ALA A 481 -21.03 11.76 -5.06
N PHE A 482 -21.22 10.45 -4.95
CA PHE A 482 -22.46 9.81 -4.54
C PHE A 482 -22.39 9.15 -3.16
N GLY A 483 -21.31 9.40 -2.41
CA GLY A 483 -21.08 8.76 -1.11
C GLY A 483 -20.66 7.30 -1.23
N VAL A 484 -20.89 6.54 -0.16
CA VAL A 484 -20.60 5.11 -0.05
C VAL A 484 -21.57 4.31 -0.93
N ASP A 485 -21.06 3.33 -1.68
CA ASP A 485 -21.91 2.52 -2.56
C ASP A 485 -23.03 1.80 -1.79
N GLY A 486 -24.24 1.88 -2.32
CA GLY A 486 -25.45 1.37 -1.69
C GLY A 486 -26.04 2.25 -0.58
N TRP A 487 -25.41 3.37 -0.20
CA TRP A 487 -25.90 4.28 0.84
C TRP A 487 -26.35 5.62 0.25
N THR A 488 -27.30 6.26 0.93
CA THR A 488 -27.62 7.68 0.76
C THR A 488 -26.60 8.56 1.49
N TRP A 489 -26.52 9.85 1.13
CA TRP A 489 -25.72 10.82 1.89
C TRP A 489 -26.17 10.92 3.36
N ASP A 490 -27.45 10.72 3.66
CA ASP A 490 -27.95 10.73 5.04
C ASP A 490 -27.38 9.56 5.86
N GLU A 491 -27.45 8.35 5.33
CA GLU A 491 -26.86 7.15 5.98
C GLU A 491 -25.35 7.29 6.11
N ALA A 492 -24.68 7.80 5.07
CA ALA A 492 -23.24 7.98 5.08
C ALA A 492 -22.76 8.99 6.13
N LEU A 493 -23.44 10.13 6.29
CA LEU A 493 -23.04 11.14 7.28
C LEU A 493 -23.53 10.81 8.69
N ALA A 494 -24.67 10.13 8.84
CA ALA A 494 -25.09 9.54 10.11
C ALA A 494 -24.04 8.54 10.62
N HIS A 495 -23.54 7.70 9.72
CA HIS A 495 -22.48 6.76 10.03
C HIS A 495 -21.19 7.47 10.42
N LEU A 496 -20.70 8.47 9.66
CA LEU A 496 -19.51 9.25 10.04
C LEU A 496 -19.64 9.86 11.44
N LYS A 497 -20.81 10.45 11.74
CA LYS A 497 -21.08 11.02 13.05
C LYS A 497 -21.01 9.98 14.15
N ALA A 498 -21.59 8.80 13.94
CA ALA A 498 -21.55 7.69 14.90
C ALA A 498 -20.12 7.16 15.15
N GLN A 499 -19.24 7.25 14.14
CA GLN A 499 -17.82 6.89 14.27
C GLN A 499 -16.93 8.02 14.82
N GLY A 500 -17.52 9.16 15.17
CA GLY A 500 -16.81 10.29 15.78
C GLY A 500 -16.02 11.16 14.79
N PHE A 501 -16.37 11.13 13.50
CA PHE A 501 -15.79 12.01 12.47
C PHE A 501 -16.52 13.36 12.43
N THR A 502 -15.82 14.40 11.98
CA THR A 502 -16.31 15.79 11.99
C THR A 502 -16.40 16.41 10.61
N ALA A 503 -15.71 15.87 9.60
CA ALA A 503 -15.71 16.44 8.26
C ALA A 503 -15.73 15.37 7.15
N VAL A 504 -16.33 15.73 6.02
CA VAL A 504 -16.28 14.99 4.76
C VAL A 504 -15.75 15.88 3.64
N VAL A 505 -14.88 15.30 2.80
CA VAL A 505 -14.26 15.96 1.66
C VAL A 505 -14.65 15.21 0.38
N PRO A 506 -15.86 15.45 -0.18
CA PRO A 506 -16.36 14.68 -1.32
C PRO A 506 -15.93 15.27 -2.67
N ASN A 507 -15.51 14.41 -3.60
CA ASN A 507 -15.16 14.79 -4.97
C ASN A 507 -16.42 15.10 -5.78
N MET A 508 -16.71 16.38 -6.00
CA MET A 508 -17.94 16.80 -6.68
C MET A 508 -17.69 17.35 -8.09
N LEU A 509 -16.43 17.54 -8.48
CA LEU A 509 -16.08 18.06 -9.79
C LEU A 509 -14.65 17.74 -10.23
N TRP A 510 -14.50 17.62 -11.53
CA TRP A 510 -13.25 17.47 -12.27
C TRP A 510 -13.12 18.62 -13.26
N SER A 511 -11.97 18.76 -13.90
CA SER A 511 -11.72 19.79 -14.93
C SER A 511 -12.63 19.71 -16.17
N GLY A 512 -13.35 18.58 -16.35
CA GLY A 512 -14.24 18.38 -17.49
C GLY A 512 -15.56 17.70 -17.15
N LEU A 513 -15.93 17.62 -15.87
CA LEU A 513 -17.21 17.05 -15.44
C LEU A 513 -17.62 17.56 -14.05
N ALA A 514 -18.88 17.93 -13.88
CA ALA A 514 -19.48 18.27 -12.58
C ALA A 514 -20.61 17.28 -12.21
N TYR A 515 -20.73 16.97 -10.92
CA TYR A 515 -21.81 16.15 -10.35
C TYR A 515 -22.93 17.01 -9.71
N TYR A 516 -23.04 18.25 -10.20
CA TYR A 516 -24.07 19.23 -9.88
C TYR A 516 -24.36 20.07 -11.14
N PRO A 517 -25.46 20.86 -11.17
CA PRO A 517 -25.77 21.74 -12.30
C PRO A 517 -24.74 22.88 -12.44
N SER A 518 -23.69 22.66 -13.23
CA SER A 518 -22.63 23.65 -13.49
C SER A 518 -22.91 24.50 -14.74
N GLU A 519 -22.56 25.78 -14.67
CA GLU A 519 -22.52 26.73 -15.79
C GLU A 519 -21.23 26.63 -16.61
N TYR A 520 -20.15 26.08 -16.03
CA TYR A 520 -18.82 26.07 -16.64
C TYR A 520 -18.39 24.70 -17.16
N LEU A 521 -18.88 23.61 -16.57
CA LEU A 521 -18.45 22.25 -16.86
C LEU A 521 -19.59 21.41 -17.45
N PRO A 522 -19.29 20.41 -18.30
CA PRO A 522 -20.26 19.37 -18.62
C PRO A 522 -20.82 18.73 -17.34
N VAL A 523 -22.13 18.48 -17.33
CA VAL A 523 -22.81 17.86 -16.19
C VAL A 523 -22.91 16.35 -16.43
N ALA A 524 -22.59 15.56 -15.41
CA ALA A 524 -22.71 14.10 -15.49
C ALA A 524 -24.17 13.68 -15.72
N ASP A 525 -24.40 12.73 -16.62
CA ASP A 525 -25.75 12.22 -16.95
C ASP A 525 -26.50 11.74 -15.70
N SER A 526 -25.76 11.17 -14.73
CA SER A 526 -26.31 10.71 -13.45
C SER A 526 -26.93 11.81 -12.60
N VAL A 527 -26.62 13.10 -12.83
CA VAL A 527 -27.29 14.23 -12.16
C VAL A 527 -28.75 14.33 -12.57
N ALA A 528 -29.12 13.93 -13.79
CA ALA A 528 -30.50 13.93 -14.24
C ALA A 528 -31.38 12.98 -13.39
N ASP A 529 -30.82 11.82 -13.02
CA ASP A 529 -31.53 10.79 -12.27
C ASP A 529 -31.34 10.91 -10.74
N ARG A 530 -30.16 11.34 -10.30
CA ARG A 530 -29.76 11.36 -8.88
C ARG A 530 -29.79 12.75 -8.25
N GLY A 531 -30.00 13.80 -9.04
CA GLY A 531 -30.03 15.18 -8.59
C GLY A 531 -28.66 15.78 -8.28
N ASP A 532 -28.69 17.01 -7.77
CA ASP A 532 -27.52 17.77 -7.34
C ASP A 532 -26.88 17.16 -6.09
N GLN A 533 -25.67 16.63 -6.24
CA GLN A 533 -24.99 15.92 -5.15
C GLN A 533 -24.36 16.85 -4.11
N ILE A 534 -24.01 18.11 -4.46
CA ILE A 534 -23.53 19.06 -3.46
C ILE A 534 -24.69 19.43 -2.53
N ALA A 535 -25.85 19.75 -3.10
CA ALA A 535 -27.05 20.07 -2.32
C ALA A 535 -27.50 18.89 -1.43
N ALA A 536 -27.47 17.66 -1.97
CA ALA A 536 -27.84 16.47 -1.20
C ALA A 536 -26.89 16.19 -0.03
N CYS A 537 -25.57 16.34 -0.24
CA CYS A 537 -24.57 16.17 0.79
C CYS A 537 -24.71 17.23 1.90
N LEU A 538 -24.87 18.51 1.52
CA LEU A 538 -25.05 19.61 2.49
C LEU A 538 -26.32 19.44 3.33
N ALA A 539 -27.43 18.99 2.73
CA ALA A 539 -28.66 18.75 3.47
C ALA A 539 -28.49 17.64 4.52
N ALA A 540 -27.71 16.60 4.22
CA ALA A 540 -27.36 15.57 5.19
C ALA A 540 -26.39 16.09 6.27
N ALA A 541 -25.40 16.89 5.87
CA ALA A 541 -24.41 17.49 6.76
C ALA A 541 -25.06 18.37 7.83
N GLU A 542 -26.04 19.19 7.45
CA GLU A 542 -26.82 20.03 8.38
C GLU A 542 -27.51 19.20 9.48
N ARG A 543 -27.98 18.00 9.17
CA ARG A 543 -28.65 17.12 10.14
C ARG A 543 -27.69 16.48 11.14
N HIS A 544 -26.48 16.15 10.69
CA HIS A 544 -25.52 15.36 11.47
C HIS A 544 -24.38 16.20 12.07
N GLY A 545 -24.28 17.48 11.69
CA GLY A 545 -23.21 18.39 12.13
C GLY A 545 -21.85 17.89 11.67
N ILE A 546 -21.70 17.73 10.35
CA ILE A 546 -20.47 17.31 9.67
C ILE A 546 -20.09 18.41 8.68
N ASP A 547 -18.85 18.88 8.71
CA ASP A 547 -18.36 19.90 7.80
C ASP A 547 -18.16 19.33 6.40
N VAL A 548 -18.49 20.11 5.36
CA VAL A 548 -18.38 19.72 3.96
C VAL A 548 -17.36 20.59 3.23
N HIS A 549 -16.24 19.98 2.83
CA HIS A 549 -15.23 20.63 1.98
C HIS A 549 -15.29 20.05 0.58
N VAL A 550 -15.82 20.81 -0.38
CA VAL A 550 -16.00 20.28 -1.74
C VAL A 550 -14.64 20.11 -2.42
N TRP A 551 -14.34 18.88 -2.79
CA TRP A 551 -13.11 18.52 -3.48
C TRP A 551 -13.27 18.61 -5.00
N LYS A 552 -12.32 19.32 -5.64
CA LYS A 552 -12.10 19.32 -7.08
C LYS A 552 -10.83 18.56 -7.47
N VAL A 553 -10.93 17.67 -8.45
CA VAL A 553 -9.75 17.19 -9.20
C VAL A 553 -9.36 18.24 -10.25
N ASN A 554 -8.17 18.80 -10.12
CA ASN A 554 -7.63 19.83 -11.02
C ASN A 554 -6.88 19.23 -12.20
N TRP A 555 -6.95 19.94 -13.34
CA TRP A 555 -6.31 19.66 -14.63
C TRP A 555 -6.65 18.32 -15.33
N GLY A 556 -6.97 17.25 -14.62
CA GLY A 556 -7.31 15.94 -15.19
C GLY A 556 -8.68 15.86 -15.84
N LEU A 557 -8.81 15.06 -16.91
CA LEU A 557 -10.04 14.87 -17.70
C LEU A 557 -10.58 13.43 -17.69
N GLN A 558 -10.21 12.61 -16.70
CA GLN A 558 -10.46 11.15 -16.66
C GLN A 558 -11.94 10.72 -16.72
N ASN A 559 -12.88 11.65 -16.58
CA ASN A 559 -14.33 11.40 -16.68
C ASN A 559 -15.03 12.35 -17.67
N ALA A 560 -14.29 13.18 -18.39
CA ALA A 560 -14.87 14.17 -19.28
C ALA A 560 -15.55 13.50 -20.49
N PRO A 561 -16.68 14.03 -20.98
CA PRO A 561 -17.29 13.54 -22.21
C PRO A 561 -16.32 13.66 -23.39
N ALA A 562 -16.27 12.66 -24.25
CA ALA A 562 -15.34 12.64 -25.40
C ALA A 562 -15.47 13.91 -26.27
N ALA A 563 -16.70 14.38 -26.51
CA ALA A 563 -16.94 15.61 -27.27
C ALA A 563 -16.30 16.86 -26.65
N PHE A 564 -16.26 16.95 -25.31
CA PHE A 564 -15.59 18.04 -24.61
C PHE A 564 -14.07 17.95 -24.75
N ILE A 565 -13.51 16.74 -24.68
CA ILE A 565 -12.07 16.51 -24.92
C ILE A 565 -11.69 16.91 -26.36
N GLU A 566 -12.51 16.56 -27.36
CA GLU A 566 -12.27 16.97 -28.76
C GLU A 566 -12.27 18.49 -28.94
N GLU A 567 -13.18 19.21 -28.27
CA GLU A 567 -13.21 20.68 -28.29
C GLU A 567 -11.92 21.27 -27.69
N LEU A 568 -11.51 20.77 -26.53
CA LEU A 568 -10.27 21.19 -25.87
C LEU A 568 -9.03 20.91 -26.74
N ARG A 569 -9.01 19.74 -27.39
CA ARG A 569 -7.95 19.36 -28.33
C ARG A 569 -7.87 20.30 -29.51
N ALA A 570 -9.00 20.56 -30.17
CA ALA A 570 -9.09 21.47 -31.31
C ALA A 570 -8.64 22.90 -30.94
N ALA A 571 -8.87 23.32 -29.69
CA ALA A 571 -8.45 24.61 -29.16
C ALA A 571 -7.00 24.64 -28.65
N GLY A 572 -6.23 23.54 -28.73
CA GLY A 572 -4.85 23.50 -28.24
C GLY A 572 -4.73 23.63 -26.71
N ARG A 573 -5.75 23.20 -25.97
CA ARG A 573 -5.87 23.37 -24.52
C ARG A 573 -5.31 22.19 -23.71
N LEU A 574 -4.85 21.12 -24.37
CA LEU A 574 -4.36 19.90 -23.74
C LEU A 574 -2.83 19.91 -23.56
N GLN A 575 -2.34 19.22 -22.55
CA GLN A 575 -0.92 19.00 -22.32
C GLN A 575 -0.34 18.04 -23.37
N ARG A 576 0.95 18.18 -23.65
CA ARG A 576 1.74 17.18 -24.39
C ARG A 576 2.87 16.63 -23.53
N HIS A 577 3.14 15.34 -23.66
CA HIS A 577 4.34 14.71 -23.14
C HIS A 577 5.57 15.19 -23.94
N ARG A 578 6.77 15.04 -23.37
CA ARG A 578 8.04 15.46 -24.02
C ARG A 578 8.31 14.79 -25.38
N ASP A 579 7.74 13.61 -25.64
CA ASP A 579 7.82 12.93 -26.94
C ASP A 579 6.76 13.41 -27.96
N GLY A 580 5.96 14.41 -27.59
CA GLY A 580 4.91 14.99 -28.41
C GLY A 580 3.55 14.30 -28.31
N SER A 581 3.45 13.15 -27.63
CA SER A 581 2.17 12.49 -27.39
C SER A 581 1.24 13.35 -26.53
N GLU A 582 -0.06 13.28 -26.80
CA GLU A 582 -1.05 14.07 -26.07
C GLU A 582 -1.37 13.42 -24.72
N LEU A 583 -1.67 14.26 -23.73
CA LEU A 583 -2.17 13.85 -22.42
C LEU A 583 -3.56 14.44 -22.22
N GLU A 584 -4.51 13.65 -21.72
CA GLU A 584 -5.88 14.08 -21.38
C GLU A 584 -5.91 14.91 -20.09
N TRP A 585 -5.16 16.00 -20.11
CA TRP A 585 -4.97 16.96 -19.04
C TRP A 585 -4.97 18.36 -19.62
N LEU A 586 -5.62 19.30 -18.94
CA LEU A 586 -5.60 20.72 -19.30
C LEU A 586 -4.19 21.31 -19.10
N CYS A 587 -3.73 22.08 -20.07
CA CYS A 587 -2.49 22.86 -19.98
C CYS A 587 -2.64 24.01 -18.96
N PRO A 588 -1.89 24.04 -17.84
CA PRO A 588 -2.06 25.05 -16.79
C PRO A 588 -1.66 26.48 -17.18
N SER A 589 -0.80 26.61 -18.20
CA SER A 589 -0.38 27.92 -18.70
C SER A 589 -1.41 28.56 -19.63
N HIS A 590 -2.35 27.79 -20.19
CA HIS A 590 -3.34 28.29 -21.14
C HIS A 590 -4.38 29.19 -20.41
N PRO A 591 -4.57 30.47 -20.83
CA PRO A 591 -5.45 31.41 -20.11
C PRO A 591 -6.90 30.93 -19.96
N ALA A 592 -7.48 30.35 -21.01
CA ALA A 592 -8.84 29.81 -20.93
C ALA A 592 -8.97 28.60 -19.97
N ASN A 593 -7.90 27.83 -19.74
CA ASN A 593 -7.93 26.75 -18.76
C ASN A 593 -7.80 27.28 -17.35
N PHE A 594 -6.97 28.30 -17.15
CA PHE A 594 -6.89 29.02 -15.87
C PHE A 594 -8.26 29.56 -15.45
N GLU A 595 -8.97 30.24 -16.37
CA GLU A 595 -10.32 30.74 -16.10
C GLU A 595 -11.33 29.61 -15.89
N LEU A 596 -11.29 28.52 -16.66
CA LEU A 596 -12.18 27.37 -16.46
C LEU A 596 -12.01 26.76 -15.06
N GLU A 597 -10.76 26.50 -14.66
CA GLU A 597 -10.43 25.92 -13.36
C GLU A 597 -10.83 26.83 -12.21
N LYS A 598 -10.51 28.13 -12.32
CA LYS A 598 -10.84 29.13 -11.30
C LYS A 598 -12.36 29.26 -11.17
N ASN A 599 -13.06 29.49 -12.27
CA ASN A 599 -14.48 29.81 -12.24
C ASN A 599 -15.34 28.61 -11.83
N SER A 600 -14.99 27.39 -12.24
CA SER A 600 -15.69 26.17 -11.81
C SER A 600 -15.56 25.92 -10.30
N LEU A 601 -14.43 26.23 -9.69
CA LEU A 601 -14.26 26.09 -8.24
C LEU A 601 -14.95 27.23 -7.46
N LEU A 602 -14.85 28.48 -7.96
CA LEU A 602 -15.56 29.62 -7.37
C LEU A 602 -17.07 29.54 -7.54
N GLU A 603 -17.57 28.82 -8.55
CA GLU A 603 -19.00 28.51 -8.71
C GLU A 603 -19.55 27.76 -7.50
N VAL A 604 -18.77 26.81 -6.96
CA VAL A 604 -19.16 26.07 -5.76
C VAL A 604 -19.33 27.02 -4.58
N VAL A 605 -18.36 27.90 -4.35
CA VAL A 605 -18.38 28.86 -3.23
C VAL A 605 -19.57 29.84 -3.33
N ARG A 606 -19.88 30.28 -4.56
CA ARG A 606 -21.01 31.18 -4.85
C ARG A 606 -22.35 30.54 -4.60
N ASN A 607 -22.53 29.30 -5.07
CA ASN A 607 -23.84 28.68 -5.16
C ASN A 607 -24.19 27.85 -3.92
N TYR A 608 -23.20 27.40 -3.17
CA TYR A 608 -23.41 26.49 -2.03
C TYR A 608 -22.78 27.04 -0.74
N ALA A 609 -23.46 26.78 0.38
CA ALA A 609 -22.97 27.11 1.72
C ALA A 609 -22.05 25.99 2.24
N VAL A 610 -20.93 25.79 1.56
CA VAL A 610 -19.89 24.83 1.97
C VAL A 610 -18.98 25.43 3.04
N ASP A 611 -18.45 24.57 3.91
CA ASP A 611 -17.46 24.96 4.92
C ASP A 611 -16.10 25.23 4.27
N GLY A 612 -15.78 24.52 3.18
CA GLY A 612 -14.58 24.81 2.40
C GLY A 612 -14.56 24.27 0.98
N ILE A 613 -13.49 24.59 0.28
CA ILE A 613 -13.09 23.98 -0.99
C ILE A 613 -11.71 23.33 -0.86
N HIS A 614 -11.53 22.22 -1.56
CA HIS A 614 -10.36 21.37 -1.45
C HIS A 614 -9.75 21.09 -2.82
N PHE A 615 -8.49 21.48 -3.01
CA PHE A 615 -7.73 21.18 -4.22
C PHE A 615 -7.15 19.76 -4.17
N ASP A 616 -7.31 19.01 -5.23
CA ASP A 616 -6.54 17.78 -5.46
C ASP A 616 -6.03 17.76 -6.90
N TYR A 617 -4.95 17.03 -7.15
CA TYR A 617 -4.27 17.01 -8.44
C TYR A 617 -3.89 18.41 -8.96
N ILE A 618 -3.81 19.41 -8.08
CA ILE A 618 -3.34 20.78 -8.37
C ILE A 618 -1.82 20.78 -8.65
N ARG A 619 -1.45 20.21 -9.80
CA ARG A 619 -0.10 19.84 -10.23
C ARG A 619 -0.09 19.31 -11.67
N TYR A 620 1.09 18.98 -12.19
CA TYR A 620 1.26 18.19 -13.42
C TYR A 620 1.10 16.67 -13.15
N PRO A 621 0.77 15.86 -14.18
CA PRO A 621 0.69 14.41 -14.02
C PRO A 621 2.05 13.77 -13.69
N HIS A 622 3.13 14.29 -14.27
CA HIS A 622 4.53 13.86 -14.08
C HIS A 622 5.51 14.90 -14.66
N GLY A 623 6.82 14.71 -14.44
CA GLY A 623 7.88 15.65 -14.85
C GLY A 623 7.97 15.88 -16.36
N SER A 624 7.62 14.86 -17.16
CA SER A 624 7.62 14.88 -18.62
C SER A 624 6.34 15.46 -19.25
N ALA A 625 5.49 16.13 -18.49
CA ALA A 625 4.22 16.68 -18.97
C ALA A 625 4.29 18.18 -19.32
N CYS A 626 3.40 18.60 -20.22
CA CYS A 626 3.14 19.99 -20.62
C CYS A 626 4.26 20.65 -21.42
N TYR A 627 4.75 19.96 -22.45
CA TYR A 627 5.76 20.45 -23.40
C TYR A 627 5.15 20.84 -24.77
N ASP A 628 3.91 21.36 -24.77
CA ASP A 628 3.24 21.84 -25.99
C ASP A 628 3.83 23.15 -26.52
N ASP A 629 3.63 23.44 -27.82
CA ASP A 629 4.11 24.67 -28.46
C ASP A 629 3.57 25.94 -27.78
N GLY A 630 2.34 25.89 -27.25
CA GLY A 630 1.76 27.00 -26.50
C GLY A 630 2.52 27.30 -25.21
N CYS A 631 3.00 26.27 -24.51
CA CYS A 631 3.88 26.45 -23.35
C CYS A 631 5.21 27.09 -23.74
N ARG A 632 5.81 26.69 -24.87
CA ARG A 632 7.03 27.34 -25.38
C ARG A 632 6.79 28.84 -25.58
N GLU A 633 5.72 29.20 -26.29
CA GLU A 633 5.39 30.60 -26.58
C GLU A 633 5.19 31.41 -25.31
N ARG A 634 4.36 30.93 -24.38
CA ARG A 634 4.06 31.63 -23.12
C ARG A 634 5.27 31.71 -22.20
N PHE A 635 6.15 30.71 -22.19
CA PHE A 635 7.40 30.76 -21.43
C PHE A 635 8.37 31.81 -21.98
N GLN A 636 8.54 31.86 -23.31
CA GLN A 636 9.38 32.88 -23.96
C GLN A 636 8.82 34.28 -23.72
N GLU A 637 7.51 34.46 -23.79
CA GLU A 637 6.85 35.74 -23.51
C GLU A 637 7.04 36.16 -22.05
N ALA A 638 6.81 35.26 -21.09
CA ALA A 638 6.92 35.55 -19.66
C ALA A 638 8.35 35.86 -19.20
N THR A 639 9.36 35.29 -19.86
CA THR A 639 10.77 35.39 -19.40
C THR A 639 11.67 36.22 -20.31
N GLY A 640 11.24 36.52 -21.54
CA GLY A 640 12.08 37.12 -22.57
C GLY A 640 13.20 36.21 -23.10
N ARG A 641 13.27 34.94 -22.66
CA ARG A 641 14.25 33.96 -23.12
C ARG A 641 13.88 33.46 -24.50
N LYS A 642 14.87 33.24 -25.36
CA LYS A 642 14.67 32.65 -26.69
C LYS A 642 15.08 31.19 -26.66
N ILE A 643 14.12 30.29 -26.88
CA ILE A 643 14.38 28.85 -26.94
C ILE A 643 14.67 28.47 -28.38
N VAL A 644 15.79 27.77 -28.60
CA VAL A 644 16.22 27.35 -29.94
C VAL A 644 15.81 25.91 -30.20
N THR A 645 16.02 25.03 -29.23
CA THR A 645 15.73 23.59 -29.33
C THR A 645 14.71 23.19 -28.26
N TRP A 646 13.44 23.13 -28.64
CA TRP A 646 12.35 22.71 -27.75
C TRP A 646 12.03 21.22 -27.90
N PRO A 647 11.81 20.46 -26.81
CA PRO A 647 11.88 20.87 -25.40
C PRO A 647 13.27 20.71 -24.75
N ASP A 648 14.28 20.20 -25.46
CA ASP A 648 15.58 19.82 -24.88
C ASP A 648 16.26 20.95 -24.07
N ASP A 649 16.22 22.19 -24.57
CA ASP A 649 16.78 23.37 -23.88
C ASP A 649 16.17 23.62 -22.49
N VAL A 650 14.94 23.14 -22.25
CA VAL A 650 14.19 23.34 -21.00
C VAL A 650 14.03 22.04 -20.18
N ILE A 651 14.53 20.91 -20.67
CA ILE A 651 14.56 19.65 -19.91
C ILE A 651 15.93 19.48 -19.27
N ASP A 652 16.98 19.45 -20.09
CA ASP A 652 18.36 19.19 -19.65
C ASP A 652 19.34 20.30 -20.09
N GLY A 653 18.81 21.39 -20.68
CA GLY A 653 19.59 22.52 -21.20
C GLY A 653 19.66 23.74 -20.28
N GLU A 654 20.18 24.84 -20.83
CA GLU A 654 20.43 26.11 -20.11
C GLU A 654 19.18 26.72 -19.45
N HIS A 655 17.99 26.34 -19.88
CA HIS A 655 16.72 26.92 -19.43
C HIS A 655 15.90 26.00 -18.54
N ALA A 656 16.44 24.84 -18.14
CA ALA A 656 15.74 23.85 -17.32
C ALA A 656 15.22 24.43 -16.00
N ASP A 657 16.07 25.09 -15.21
CA ASP A 657 15.68 25.68 -13.92
C ASP A 657 14.61 26.76 -14.10
N ALA A 658 14.82 27.68 -15.04
CA ALA A 658 13.90 28.78 -15.31
C ALA A 658 12.52 28.27 -15.77
N PHE A 659 12.49 27.21 -16.59
CA PHE A 659 11.25 26.59 -17.01
C PHE A 659 10.57 25.83 -15.88
N GLY A 660 11.33 25.14 -15.04
CA GLY A 660 10.83 24.50 -13.83
C GLY A 660 10.17 25.50 -12.88
N ASP A 661 10.77 26.68 -12.68
CA ASP A 661 10.21 27.78 -11.88
C ASP A 661 8.93 28.33 -12.49
N TRP A 662 8.94 28.58 -13.79
CA TRP A 662 7.76 29.07 -14.50
C TRP A 662 6.58 28.08 -14.44
N ARG A 663 6.86 26.78 -14.60
CA ARG A 663 5.87 25.70 -14.47
C ARG A 663 5.23 25.67 -13.08
N ARG A 664 6.04 25.78 -12.01
CA ARG A 664 5.52 25.88 -10.63
C ARG A 664 4.59 27.08 -10.47
N GLU A 665 5.00 28.25 -10.97
CA GLU A 665 4.16 29.44 -10.90
C GLU A 665 2.82 29.28 -11.65
N GLN A 666 2.75 28.49 -12.73
CA GLN A 666 1.47 28.23 -13.40
C GLN A 666 0.46 27.49 -12.52
N ILE A 667 0.94 26.67 -11.59
CA ILE A 667 0.11 26.00 -10.60
C ILE A 667 -0.20 26.96 -9.44
N THR A 668 0.83 27.59 -8.87
CA THR A 668 0.70 28.51 -7.72
C THR A 668 -0.26 29.67 -8.01
N ARG A 669 -0.23 30.25 -9.21
CA ARG A 669 -1.12 31.37 -9.57
C ARG A 669 -2.61 31.00 -9.49
N LEU A 670 -2.98 29.73 -9.75
CA LEU A 670 -4.38 29.29 -9.64
C LEU A 670 -4.79 29.20 -8.18
N VAL A 671 -3.95 28.58 -7.34
CA VAL A 671 -4.17 28.48 -5.89
C VAL A 671 -4.31 29.88 -5.27
N ARG A 672 -3.41 30.80 -5.61
CA ARG A 672 -3.43 32.19 -5.18
C ARG A 672 -4.72 32.90 -5.57
N ALA A 673 -5.13 32.82 -6.84
CA ALA A 673 -6.31 33.52 -7.35
C ALA A 673 -7.61 32.98 -6.73
N VAL A 674 -7.77 31.66 -6.67
CA VAL A 674 -8.95 31.05 -6.06
C VAL A 674 -9.01 31.36 -4.56
N SER A 675 -7.89 31.28 -3.84
CA SER A 675 -7.86 31.59 -2.39
C SER A 675 -8.34 33.02 -2.11
N ALA A 676 -7.83 34.00 -2.86
CA ALA A 676 -8.25 35.39 -2.72
C ALA A 676 -9.74 35.58 -3.06
N GLU A 677 -10.17 35.14 -4.24
CA GLU A 677 -11.54 35.38 -4.72
C GLU A 677 -12.59 34.59 -3.93
N ALA A 678 -12.28 33.37 -3.47
CA ALA A 678 -13.20 32.58 -2.64
C ALA A 678 -13.50 33.26 -1.30
N ARG A 679 -12.48 33.84 -0.66
CA ARG A 679 -12.62 34.57 0.61
C ARG A 679 -13.42 35.85 0.46
N GLU A 680 -13.28 36.54 -0.68
CA GLU A 680 -14.10 37.71 -1.00
C GLU A 680 -15.57 37.32 -1.20
N LEU A 681 -15.83 36.20 -1.88
CA LEU A 681 -17.19 35.70 -2.14
C LEU A 681 -17.88 35.17 -0.88
N ARG A 682 -17.15 34.48 -0.01
CA ARG A 682 -17.66 33.88 1.22
C ARG A 682 -16.61 34.01 2.34
N PRO A 683 -16.68 35.09 3.15
CA PRO A 683 -15.83 35.21 4.33
C PRO A 683 -16.00 34.00 5.25
N GLY A 684 -14.89 33.36 5.63
CA GLY A 684 -14.89 32.17 6.48
C GLY A 684 -14.88 30.83 5.72
N VAL A 685 -14.97 30.82 4.38
CA VAL A 685 -14.74 29.57 3.61
C VAL A 685 -13.29 29.12 3.76
N GLU A 686 -13.10 27.85 4.10
CA GLU A 686 -11.77 27.27 4.23
C GLU A 686 -11.24 26.78 2.88
N ILE A 687 -9.93 26.92 2.68
CA ILE A 687 -9.20 26.53 1.48
C ILE A 687 -8.16 25.50 1.88
N SER A 688 -8.20 24.33 1.27
CA SER A 688 -7.27 23.25 1.58
C SER A 688 -6.78 22.52 0.35
N ALA A 689 -5.74 21.70 0.50
CA ALA A 689 -5.19 20.93 -0.60
C ALA A 689 -4.69 19.55 -0.18
N ALA A 690 -4.97 18.53 -1.00
CA ALA A 690 -4.29 17.26 -1.04
C ALA A 690 -2.95 17.41 -1.77
N VAL A 691 -1.84 17.13 -1.08
CA VAL A 691 -0.49 17.40 -1.59
C VAL A 691 0.42 16.18 -1.54
N PHE A 692 1.44 16.16 -2.39
CA PHE A 692 2.46 15.13 -2.37
C PHE A 692 3.27 15.19 -1.07
N ARG A 693 3.48 14.00 -0.49
CA ARG A 693 4.31 13.82 0.70
C ARG A 693 5.80 14.16 0.48
N ASP A 694 6.29 14.00 -0.74
CA ASP A 694 7.72 14.09 -1.09
C ASP A 694 8.11 15.54 -1.44
N TYR A 695 8.39 16.34 -0.42
CA TYR A 695 8.88 17.72 -0.56
C TYR A 695 10.38 17.77 -0.19
N PRO A 696 11.24 18.49 -0.94
CA PRO A 696 10.93 19.43 -2.02
C PRO A 696 10.84 18.81 -3.44
N ASN A 697 10.98 17.49 -3.60
CA ASN A 697 11.02 16.87 -4.93
C ASN A 697 9.75 17.12 -5.75
N CYS A 698 8.57 17.12 -5.14
CA CYS A 698 7.28 17.42 -5.80
C CYS A 698 7.24 18.78 -6.50
N ARG A 699 8.06 19.75 -6.07
CA ARG A 699 8.24 21.03 -6.75
C ARG A 699 8.79 20.84 -8.16
N ARG A 700 9.80 19.98 -8.31
CA ARG A 700 10.46 19.69 -9.60
C ARG A 700 9.68 18.68 -10.41
N SER A 701 9.24 17.59 -9.77
CA SER A 701 8.65 16.46 -10.47
C SER A 701 7.22 16.71 -10.95
N VAL A 702 6.42 17.48 -10.21
CA VAL A 702 5.00 17.72 -10.55
C VAL A 702 4.57 19.18 -10.40
N GLY A 703 5.48 20.10 -10.10
CA GLY A 703 5.16 21.52 -10.03
C GLY A 703 4.37 21.95 -8.78
N GLN A 704 4.31 21.11 -7.73
CA GLN A 704 3.49 21.37 -6.54
C GLN A 704 4.34 21.98 -5.41
N ASP A 705 4.22 23.29 -5.20
CA ASP A 705 5.00 24.04 -4.20
C ASP A 705 4.16 24.37 -2.95
N TRP A 706 3.65 23.33 -2.29
CA TRP A 706 2.67 23.50 -1.22
C TRP A 706 3.20 24.18 0.05
N VAL A 707 4.52 24.10 0.31
CA VAL A 707 5.15 24.82 1.43
C VAL A 707 5.12 26.33 1.17
N ASP A 708 5.31 26.76 -0.08
CA ASP A 708 5.16 28.15 -0.48
C ASP A 708 3.71 28.62 -0.32
N TRP A 709 2.73 27.80 -0.72
CA TRP A 709 1.31 28.13 -0.55
C TRP A 709 0.91 28.31 0.92
N VAL A 710 1.49 27.51 1.81
CA VAL A 710 1.32 27.66 3.26
C VAL A 710 2.02 28.93 3.77
N ALA A 711 3.24 29.21 3.33
CA ALA A 711 3.99 30.40 3.75
C ALA A 711 3.30 31.70 3.34
N GLU A 712 2.68 31.72 2.17
CA GLU A 712 1.96 32.85 1.60
C GLU A 712 0.49 32.96 2.09
N GLY A 713 0.02 32.01 2.91
CA GLY A 713 -1.33 32.04 3.48
C GLY A 713 -2.45 31.73 2.48
N TYR A 714 -2.16 30.99 1.41
CA TYR A 714 -3.17 30.62 0.42
C TYR A 714 -4.08 29.47 0.88
N LEU A 715 -3.63 28.67 1.85
CA LEU A 715 -4.37 27.56 2.44
C LEU A 715 -4.68 27.86 3.90
N ASP A 716 -5.84 27.40 4.38
CA ASP A 716 -6.20 27.36 5.80
C ASP A 716 -5.70 26.08 6.48
N PHE A 717 -5.58 24.98 5.74
CA PHE A 717 -4.92 23.75 6.18
C PHE A 717 -4.38 22.93 5.00
N VAL A 718 -3.45 22.00 5.27
CA VAL A 718 -2.81 21.17 4.22
C VAL A 718 -2.85 19.69 4.57
N CYS A 719 -3.07 18.85 3.56
CA CYS A 719 -3.25 17.41 3.71
C CYS A 719 -2.28 16.59 2.84
N PRO A 720 -1.05 16.29 3.30
CA PRO A 720 -0.14 15.42 2.55
C PRO A 720 -0.66 13.98 2.46
N MET A 721 -0.64 13.39 1.27
CA MET A 721 -1.06 12.02 1.01
C MET A 721 0.01 11.00 1.43
N ASN A 722 0.08 10.72 2.73
CA ASN A 722 1.06 9.84 3.37
C ASN A 722 0.65 8.36 3.28
N TYR A 723 0.24 7.92 2.08
CA TYR A 723 -0.28 6.56 1.88
C TYR A 723 0.84 5.52 1.88
N THR A 724 0.97 4.83 3.00
CA THR A 724 1.88 3.71 3.23
C THR A 724 1.32 2.80 4.32
N ASP A 725 1.67 1.53 4.27
CA ASP A 725 1.46 0.53 5.33
C ASP A 725 2.61 0.49 6.36
N ASP A 726 3.69 1.24 6.12
CA ASP A 726 4.83 1.39 7.01
C ASP A 726 4.63 2.57 7.98
N GLU A 727 4.43 2.25 9.24
CA GLU A 727 4.20 3.23 10.31
C GLU A 727 5.40 4.14 10.58
N GLU A 728 6.64 3.62 10.52
CA GLU A 728 7.84 4.42 10.77
C GLU A 728 8.09 5.38 9.62
N GLN A 729 7.86 4.93 8.40
CA GLN A 729 7.94 5.77 7.22
C GLN A 729 6.87 6.88 7.26
N PHE A 730 5.64 6.53 7.64
CA PHE A 730 4.55 7.49 7.86
C PHE A 730 4.97 8.55 8.89
N ALA A 731 5.46 8.14 10.06
CA ALA A 731 5.92 9.04 11.11
C ALA A 731 7.07 9.96 10.65
N THR A 732 8.02 9.42 9.87
CA THR A 732 9.14 10.19 9.30
C THR A 732 8.66 11.29 8.35
N TRP A 733 7.66 10.99 7.51
CA TRP A 733 7.07 12.00 6.62
C TRP A 733 6.30 13.06 7.40
N VAL A 734 5.48 12.67 8.37
CA VAL A 734 4.74 13.62 9.20
C VAL A 734 5.69 14.55 9.96
N ALA A 735 6.77 14.03 10.56
CA ALA A 735 7.76 14.83 11.27
C ALA A 735 8.40 15.89 10.34
N SER A 736 8.87 15.48 9.15
CA SER A 736 9.43 16.39 8.16
C SER A 736 8.42 17.46 7.70
N GLN A 737 7.16 17.06 7.48
CA GLN A 737 6.09 17.97 7.07
C GLN A 737 5.76 19.00 8.15
N ARG A 738 5.77 18.60 9.43
CA ARG A 738 5.61 19.54 10.56
C ARG A 738 6.72 20.58 10.59
N GLU A 739 7.96 20.22 10.28
CA GLU A 739 9.06 21.20 10.18
C GLU A 739 8.83 22.22 9.06
N TYR A 740 8.29 21.80 7.90
CA TYR A 740 7.99 22.72 6.79
C TYR A 740 6.82 23.66 7.11
N VAL A 741 5.74 23.13 7.66
CA VAL A 741 4.50 23.89 7.95
C VAL A 741 4.67 24.80 9.16
N GLY A 742 5.30 24.30 10.22
CA GLY A 742 5.34 24.97 11.53
C GLY A 742 3.93 25.15 12.11
N ASP A 743 3.70 26.32 12.72
CA ASP A 743 2.39 26.71 13.29
C ASP A 743 1.59 27.64 12.35
N ARG A 744 1.93 27.69 11.05
CA ARG A 744 1.28 28.59 10.10
C ARG A 744 -0.16 28.17 9.79
N VAL A 745 -0.37 26.87 9.60
CA VAL A 745 -1.67 26.25 9.34
C VAL A 745 -1.71 24.85 9.96
N PRO A 746 -2.88 24.29 10.27
CA PRO A 746 -3.01 22.87 10.60
C PRO A 746 -2.49 21.96 9.48
N LEU A 747 -1.78 20.91 9.90
CA LEU A 747 -1.36 19.80 9.07
C LEU A 747 -2.25 18.60 9.40
N TYR A 748 -2.96 18.06 8.40
CA TYR A 748 -3.76 16.83 8.55
C TYR A 748 -3.19 15.72 7.65
N PRO A 749 -2.32 14.84 8.19
CA PRO A 749 -1.75 13.74 7.43
C PRO A 749 -2.85 12.83 6.85
N GLY A 750 -2.73 12.55 5.55
CA GLY A 750 -3.60 11.62 4.84
C GLY A 750 -3.24 10.17 5.13
N VAL A 751 -4.17 9.45 5.75
CA VAL A 751 -4.06 8.01 6.09
C VAL A 751 -4.74 7.18 5.01
N GLY A 752 -3.97 6.34 4.30
CA GLY A 752 -4.44 5.56 3.17
C GLY A 752 -5.17 4.26 3.55
N ALA A 753 -6.28 4.34 4.29
CA ALA A 753 -7.06 3.16 4.72
C ALA A 753 -7.54 2.27 3.56
N SER A 754 -7.85 2.84 2.39
CA SER A 754 -8.21 2.08 1.19
C SER A 754 -7.02 1.74 0.30
N ALA A 755 -5.79 2.12 0.69
CA ALA A 755 -4.59 1.67 0.00
C ALA A 755 -4.38 0.18 0.31
N PRO A 756 -3.91 -0.63 -0.66
CA PRO A 756 -3.61 -2.03 -0.40
C PRO A 756 -2.66 -2.19 0.79
N GLY A 757 -3.01 -3.08 1.72
CA GLY A 757 -2.11 -3.52 2.81
C GLY A 757 -2.33 -2.87 4.17
N LEU A 758 -3.03 -1.74 4.29
CA LEU A 758 -3.23 -1.09 5.59
C LEU A 758 -4.42 -1.69 6.35
N LEU A 759 -4.17 -2.28 7.53
CA LEU A 759 -5.22 -2.83 8.40
C LEU A 759 -5.87 -1.74 9.28
N PRO A 760 -7.09 -1.97 9.81
CA PRO A 760 -7.77 -0.99 10.67
C PRO A 760 -6.96 -0.57 11.92
N GLU A 761 -6.26 -1.50 12.57
CA GLU A 761 -5.39 -1.20 13.71
C GLU A 761 -4.16 -0.39 13.32
N GLN A 762 -3.62 -0.59 12.12
CA GLN A 762 -2.52 0.23 11.60
C GLN A 762 -3.00 1.63 11.23
N THR A 763 -4.23 1.76 10.70
CA THR A 763 -4.89 3.05 10.48
C THR A 763 -4.99 3.82 11.80
N ALA A 764 -5.47 3.15 12.86
CA ALA A 764 -5.61 3.75 14.18
C ALA A 764 -4.25 4.11 14.81
N MET A 765 -3.22 3.30 14.57
CA MET A 765 -1.85 3.59 15.02
C MET A 765 -1.23 4.78 14.27
N GLN A 766 -1.41 4.89 12.95
CA GLN A 766 -0.96 6.06 12.18
C GLN A 766 -1.64 7.34 12.66
N VAL A 767 -2.93 7.30 12.99
CA VAL A 767 -3.64 8.42 13.65
C VAL A 767 -2.98 8.78 14.98
N HIS A 768 -2.67 7.80 15.83
CA HIS A 768 -1.97 8.04 17.08
C HIS A 768 -0.58 8.65 16.86
N ARG A 769 0.21 8.16 15.90
CA ARG A 769 1.52 8.73 15.55
C ARG A 769 1.44 10.15 15.04
N ALA A 770 0.43 10.48 14.23
CA ALA A 770 0.20 11.86 13.81
C ALA A 770 0.00 12.80 15.00
N ARG A 771 -0.79 12.38 16.01
CA ARG A 771 -0.99 13.14 17.26
C ARG A 771 0.29 13.30 18.07
N GLU A 772 1.06 12.22 18.24
CA GLU A 772 2.36 12.28 18.95
C GLU A 772 3.35 13.25 18.29
N LEU A 773 3.24 13.43 16.97
CA LEU A 773 4.04 14.38 16.20
C LEU A 773 3.44 15.80 16.14
N GLY A 774 2.38 16.06 16.91
CA GLY A 774 1.77 17.39 17.04
C GLY A 774 0.90 17.81 15.85
N SER A 775 0.35 16.85 15.11
CA SER A 775 -0.71 17.12 14.13
C SER A 775 -2.01 17.48 14.85
N ALA A 776 -2.76 18.45 14.29
CA ALA A 776 -4.02 18.94 14.85
C ALA A 776 -5.25 18.09 14.46
N GLY A 777 -5.05 17.01 13.70
CA GLY A 777 -6.09 16.14 13.20
C GLY A 777 -5.59 15.25 12.08
N PHE A 778 -6.49 14.55 11.40
CA PHE A 778 -6.12 13.62 10.34
C PHE A 778 -7.25 13.51 9.31
N ILE A 779 -6.92 12.94 8.16
CA ILE A 779 -7.91 12.67 7.12
C ILE A 779 -7.69 11.28 6.51
N VAL A 780 -8.76 10.49 6.43
CA VAL A 780 -8.72 9.10 5.96
C VAL A 780 -9.14 9.02 4.49
N PHE A 781 -8.35 8.31 3.67
CA PHE A 781 -8.66 8.01 2.27
C PHE A 781 -8.88 6.49 2.09
N ASN A 782 -9.94 6.02 1.45
CA ASN A 782 -11.11 6.69 0.89
C ASN A 782 -12.38 6.20 1.60
N TYR A 783 -13.39 7.06 1.78
CA TYR A 783 -14.68 6.70 2.38
C TYR A 783 -15.52 5.85 1.42
N ASP A 784 -15.11 4.60 1.26
CA ASP A 784 -15.84 3.52 0.62
C ASP A 784 -16.43 2.57 1.67
N ARG A 785 -17.09 1.50 1.20
CA ARG A 785 -17.77 0.55 2.07
C ARG A 785 -16.81 -0.20 2.99
N THR A 786 -15.61 -0.54 2.53
CA THR A 786 -14.59 -1.21 3.35
C THR A 786 -14.13 -0.30 4.48
N VAL A 787 -13.77 0.95 4.16
CA VAL A 787 -13.35 1.91 5.19
C VAL A 787 -14.49 2.21 6.16
N ALA A 788 -15.71 2.40 5.65
CA ALA A 788 -16.89 2.66 6.47
C ALA A 788 -17.19 1.51 7.43
N GLU A 789 -17.16 0.26 6.98
CA GLU A 789 -17.59 -0.88 7.80
C GLU A 789 -16.46 -1.53 8.61
N GLU A 790 -15.18 -1.33 8.26
CA GLU A 790 -14.05 -2.01 8.90
C GLU A 790 -13.09 -1.06 9.61
N HIS A 791 -12.72 0.07 9.00
CA HIS A 791 -11.73 0.99 9.56
C HIS A 791 -12.34 1.95 10.57
N LEU A 792 -13.41 2.66 10.20
CA LEU A 792 -13.99 3.68 11.08
C LEU A 792 -14.54 3.09 12.39
N PRO A 793 -15.21 1.91 12.40
CA PRO A 793 -15.63 1.27 13.64
C PRO A 793 -14.45 0.84 14.52
N ALA A 794 -13.33 0.44 13.93
CA ALA A 794 -12.11 0.12 14.69
C ALA A 794 -11.52 1.38 15.35
N LEU A 795 -11.48 2.50 14.63
CA LEU A 795 -11.07 3.79 15.20
C LEU A 795 -12.00 4.21 16.35
N ARG A 796 -13.30 3.96 16.23
CA ARG A 796 -14.32 4.32 17.23
C ARG A 796 -14.13 3.63 18.58
N LEU A 797 -13.49 2.46 18.62
CA LEU A 797 -13.17 1.78 19.88
C LEU A 797 -12.21 2.59 20.78
N GLY A 798 -11.38 3.46 20.21
CA GLY A 798 -10.45 4.27 20.99
C GLY A 798 -10.07 5.59 20.33
N ALA A 799 -9.36 5.55 19.20
CA ALA A 799 -8.81 6.74 18.55
C ALA A 799 -9.85 7.85 18.28
N THR A 800 -11.10 7.51 17.98
CA THR A 800 -12.22 8.46 17.78
C THR A 800 -13.37 8.26 18.78
N ALA A 801 -13.11 7.58 19.89
CA ALA A 801 -14.05 7.46 21.00
C ALA A 801 -14.37 8.85 21.60
N ASP A 802 -15.54 9.00 22.20
CA ASP A 802 -15.92 10.23 22.89
C ASP A 802 -15.01 10.42 24.11
N GLY A 803 -14.55 11.66 24.34
CA GLY A 803 -13.88 12.02 25.58
C GLY A 803 -14.79 11.70 26.77
N GLY A 804 -14.26 10.98 27.75
CA GLY A 804 -14.99 10.57 28.94
C GLY A 804 -15.29 11.74 29.88
N GLU A 805 -16.14 12.68 29.47
CA GLU A 805 -16.82 13.64 30.33
C GLU A 805 -18.30 13.73 29.94
N THR A 806 -19.08 12.72 30.32
CA THR A 806 -20.52 12.91 30.55
C THR A 806 -20.72 13.70 31.84
N SER A 807 -20.42 15.00 31.80
CA SER A 807 -20.96 15.92 32.82
C SER A 807 -22.48 16.01 32.61
N GLY A 808 -23.21 15.80 33.71
CA GLY A 808 -24.64 15.54 33.72
C GLY A 808 -25.48 16.47 32.84
N ARG A 809 -26.10 15.90 31.80
CA ARG A 809 -27.37 16.40 31.28
C ARG A 809 -28.46 15.60 31.97
N GLU A 810 -29.05 16.22 32.99
CA GLU A 810 -30.31 15.80 33.58
C GLU A 810 -31.34 15.60 32.46
N THR A 811 -31.97 14.43 32.48
CA THR A 811 -33.16 14.14 31.70
C THR A 811 -34.29 15.00 32.25
N PRO A 812 -34.99 15.83 31.44
CA PRO A 812 -36.25 16.39 31.88
C PRO A 812 -37.29 15.26 31.93
N GLU A 813 -38.01 15.16 33.05
CA GLU A 813 -39.15 14.26 33.26
C GLU A 813 -40.25 14.37 32.19
#